data_AF-A0A2N2DK30-F1
#
_entry.id   AF-A0A2N2DK30-F1
#
_cell.length_a   1.000
_cell.length_b   1.000
_cell.length_c   1.000
_cell.angle_alpha   90.00
_cell.angle_beta   90.00
_cell.angle_gamma   90.00
#
_symmetry.space_group_name_H-M   'P 1'
#
loop_
_entity.id
_entity.type
_entity.pdbx_description
1 polymer ?
#
loop_
_entity_poly.entity_id
_entity_poly.type
_entity_poly.pdbx_seq_one_letter_code
_entity_poly.pdbx_strand_id
1 'polypeptide(L)'
;MNIELERLFIQTKRTREIIDFSKLITFIYGPVGKGKSTLARLIDFCFGGRLENTPAIQQEFISAILHLQLGNYKCTLERGAVDGSSVRISWFESKKNSGSVNAPLQAQADPIIPDSELYTLSDIIYFLCGIEPIKVRQRSRDADSPLIRLSFRDLWRYCYLEQMHLDSSFFRFEDPFRGRKSQDAMRFFTGLHSERLSQLENDLMRSIDEQRAKRGAVKQIREFMSQFSLGSESEIIDQLHETEVHLSDAKLRKAELRKKRNINIHPTDSLREKILLLGEQVFQLKIAIDDSTEIINEQRMLHSELITAKIKNERLVQAGILFDDVQFESCPACGEKLQTTEDSDCCSLCGKKVSEHGLEVQIDNESLRKDLNVRIDELADSIKRRQMEISKTQKQLDNLLANKANLDVQLQEDLFNYDSALVEEIRNVDKIIATLEERIAFLEKLQSMPQAINKLEEDAGALQGTIDRLRTELENERKRLSEADVTVKKIADEFKRIMISVKFPGVYNDDQVVIDPRSWKPEVIHEETAWSFWDTGSGGKKTLFNVCYALAVHSIASKRNLPVPSILIIDSPTKNISEDENPELVNSLYMEIYQLALENQGNLQFILIDSDYVAPTIELPDFKLRHMAGTEEAPSLIPYYDGP
;
A
#
# COMPACT_ATOMS: atom_id res chain seq x y z
N MET A 1 35.76 -26.70 -5.26
CA MET A 1 36.04 -25.48 -4.47
C MET A 1 37.52 -25.47 -4.15
N ASN A 2 38.31 -24.57 -4.74
CA ASN A 2 39.77 -24.64 -4.61
C ASN A 2 40.24 -23.98 -3.29
N ILE A 3 40.72 -24.79 -2.35
CA ILE A 3 41.32 -24.43 -1.08
C ILE A 3 42.66 -25.16 -0.96
N GLU A 4 43.75 -24.43 -0.80
CA GLU A 4 45.10 -24.98 -0.59
C GLU A 4 45.74 -24.30 0.63
N LEU A 5 46.10 -25.06 1.65
CA LEU A 5 46.80 -24.54 2.82
C LEU A 5 48.29 -24.40 2.51
N GLU A 6 48.86 -23.23 2.79
CA GLU A 6 50.29 -23.00 2.59
C GLU A 6 51.04 -23.13 3.92
N ARG A 7 50.64 -22.34 4.93
CA ARG A 7 51.36 -22.21 6.20
C ARG A 7 50.43 -21.88 7.36
N LEU A 8 50.67 -22.49 8.51
CA LEU A 8 50.06 -22.14 9.78
C LEU A 8 51.11 -21.54 10.72
N PHE A 9 50.85 -20.33 11.21
CA PHE A 9 51.60 -19.69 12.26
C PHE A 9 50.83 -19.77 13.56
N ILE A 10 51.51 -20.19 14.62
CA ILE A 10 50.94 -20.34 15.95
C ILE A 10 51.72 -19.42 16.87
N GLN A 11 51.04 -18.39 17.38
CA GLN A 11 51.63 -17.50 18.38
C GLN A 11 51.34 -18.06 19.76
N THR A 12 52.41 -18.40 20.48
CA THR A 12 52.34 -18.72 21.91
C THR A 12 52.91 -17.56 22.72
N LYS A 13 52.83 -17.64 24.06
CA LYS A 13 53.39 -16.60 24.95
C LYS A 13 54.90 -16.43 24.81
N ARG A 14 55.64 -17.49 24.44
CA ARG A 14 57.11 -17.46 24.38
C ARG A 14 57.69 -17.64 22.99
N THR A 15 57.02 -18.37 22.11
CA THR A 15 57.53 -18.67 20.77
C THR A 15 56.50 -18.41 19.68
N ARG A 16 56.97 -18.42 18.43
CA ARG A 16 56.11 -18.43 17.25
C ARG A 16 56.48 -19.67 16.44
N GLU A 17 55.56 -20.62 16.38
CA GLU A 17 55.76 -21.85 15.64
C GLU A 17 55.23 -21.70 14.21
N ILE A 18 55.98 -22.25 13.25
CA ILE A 18 55.64 -22.22 11.83
C ILE A 18 55.49 -23.65 11.34
N ILE A 19 54.38 -23.89 10.65
CA ILE A 19 54.05 -25.18 10.06
C ILE A 19 53.73 -24.96 8.61
N ASP A 20 54.61 -25.43 7.75
CA ASP A 20 54.41 -25.39 6.32
C ASP A 20 53.73 -26.68 5.85
N PHE A 21 52.78 -26.53 4.93
CA PHE A 21 52.09 -27.64 4.30
C PHE A 21 52.61 -27.87 2.88
N SER A 22 52.62 -29.13 2.46
CA SER A 22 52.80 -29.53 1.08
C SER A 22 51.54 -29.26 0.27
N LYS A 23 51.69 -28.98 -1.03
CA LYS A 23 50.58 -28.91 -1.99
C LYS A 23 49.88 -30.24 -2.21
N LEU A 24 50.59 -31.35 -1.96
CA LEU A 24 50.12 -32.70 -2.21
C LEU A 24 49.78 -33.42 -0.90
N ILE A 25 50.80 -33.81 -0.12
CA ILE A 25 50.64 -34.57 1.12
C ILE A 25 51.57 -34.02 2.21
N THR A 26 50.98 -33.68 3.35
CA THR A 26 51.70 -33.42 4.60
C THR A 26 51.42 -34.55 5.58
N PHE A 27 52.44 -35.29 5.98
CA PHE A 27 52.33 -36.37 6.96
C PHE A 27 52.93 -35.93 8.31
N ILE A 28 52.13 -36.02 9.37
CA ILE A 28 52.51 -35.64 10.72
C ILE A 28 52.40 -36.86 11.62
N TYR A 29 53.50 -37.25 12.27
CA TYR A 29 53.52 -38.44 13.13
C TYR A 29 54.29 -38.23 14.44
N GLY A 30 54.14 -39.14 15.40
CA GLY A 30 54.87 -39.12 16.66
C GLY A 30 54.05 -39.66 17.83
N PRO A 31 54.59 -39.64 19.07
CA PRO A 31 53.91 -40.17 20.24
C PRO A 31 52.68 -39.36 20.68
N VAL A 32 51.84 -39.98 21.53
CA VAL A 32 50.63 -39.37 22.09
C VAL A 32 50.99 -38.12 22.93
N GLY A 33 50.10 -37.11 22.91
CA GLY A 33 50.24 -35.92 23.76
C GLY A 33 51.17 -34.82 23.22
N LYS A 34 51.80 -34.99 22.05
CA LYS A 34 52.71 -33.98 21.46
C LYS A 34 52.04 -32.88 20.64
N GLY A 35 50.70 -32.85 20.59
CA GLY A 35 49.93 -31.79 19.94
C GLY A 35 49.62 -31.99 18.45
N LYS A 36 49.73 -33.22 17.95
CA LYS A 36 49.44 -33.56 16.54
C LYS A 36 48.00 -33.22 16.14
N SER A 37 47.00 -33.78 16.83
CA SER A 37 45.58 -33.47 16.58
C SER A 37 45.23 -32.01 16.87
N THR A 38 45.95 -31.37 17.81
CA THR A 38 45.79 -29.93 18.09
C THR A 38 46.11 -29.06 16.88
N LEU A 39 47.05 -29.47 16.04
CA LEU A 39 47.39 -28.78 14.78
C LEU A 39 46.20 -28.74 13.82
N ALA A 40 45.54 -29.87 13.57
CA ALA A 40 44.35 -29.92 12.74
C ALA A 40 43.19 -29.09 13.34
N ARG A 41 43.03 -29.11 14.66
CA ARG A 41 42.05 -28.29 15.37
C ARG A 41 42.34 -26.80 15.27
N LEU A 42 43.61 -26.38 15.17
CA LEU A 42 43.97 -24.98 14.94
C LEU A 42 43.64 -24.53 13.52
N ILE A 43 43.79 -25.41 12.52
CA ILE A 43 43.29 -25.16 11.16
C ILE A 43 41.76 -24.99 11.20
N ASP A 44 41.04 -25.93 11.85
CA ASP A 44 39.59 -25.84 12.03
C ASP A 44 39.16 -24.55 12.75
N PHE A 45 39.92 -24.13 13.75
CA PHE A 45 39.71 -22.90 14.51
C PHE A 45 39.81 -21.63 13.63
N CYS A 46 40.77 -21.57 12.69
CA CYS A 46 40.87 -20.50 11.70
C CYS A 46 39.65 -20.46 10.76
N PHE A 47 39.03 -21.61 10.45
CA PHE A 47 37.78 -21.68 9.68
C PHE A 47 36.51 -21.49 10.52
N GLY A 48 36.62 -21.00 11.76
CA GLY A 48 35.48 -20.71 12.63
C GLY A 48 35.05 -21.86 13.55
N GLY A 49 35.84 -22.92 13.64
CA GLY A 49 35.68 -24.01 14.59
C GLY A 49 35.88 -23.60 16.05
N ARG A 50 35.56 -24.48 16.99
CA ARG A 50 35.85 -24.26 18.41
C ARG A 50 37.10 -25.05 18.79
N LEU A 51 38.07 -24.36 19.38
CA LEU A 51 39.27 -25.00 19.88
C LEU A 51 38.98 -25.66 21.23
N GLU A 52 39.43 -26.90 21.42
CA GLU A 52 39.34 -27.57 22.71
C GLU A 52 40.32 -26.95 23.71
N ASN A 53 39.82 -26.65 24.90
CA ASN A 53 40.58 -25.98 25.96
C ASN A 53 41.45 -26.98 26.74
N THR A 54 42.48 -27.53 26.09
CA THR A 54 43.50 -28.31 26.80
C THR A 54 44.35 -27.40 27.69
N PRO A 55 44.96 -27.91 28.78
CA PRO A 55 45.81 -27.11 29.67
C PRO A 55 46.91 -26.34 28.93
N ALA A 56 47.52 -26.97 27.92
CA ALA A 56 48.53 -26.36 27.07
C ALA A 56 48.00 -25.14 26.30
N ILE A 57 46.83 -25.28 25.67
CA ILE A 57 46.20 -24.19 24.90
C ILE A 57 45.76 -23.07 25.82
N GLN A 58 45.14 -23.37 26.96
CA GLN A 58 44.68 -22.35 27.92
C GLN A 58 45.84 -21.51 28.47
N GLN A 59 47.00 -22.14 28.72
CA GLN A 59 48.14 -21.46 29.33
C GLN A 59 48.97 -20.70 28.31
N GLU A 60 49.17 -21.23 27.10
CA GLU A 60 50.22 -20.74 26.21
C GLU A 60 49.73 -20.14 24.89
N PHE A 61 48.54 -20.49 24.40
CA PHE A 61 48.06 -20.05 23.07
C PHE A 61 47.59 -18.59 23.07
N ILE A 62 48.04 -17.81 22.07
CA ILE A 62 47.62 -16.41 21.87
C ILE A 62 46.77 -16.27 20.61
N SER A 63 47.29 -16.69 19.46
CA SER A 63 46.60 -16.58 18.18
C SER A 63 47.10 -17.60 17.15
N ALA A 64 46.26 -17.87 16.15
CA ALA A 64 46.61 -18.65 14.98
C ALA A 64 46.40 -17.81 13.71
N ILE A 65 47.35 -17.92 12.79
CA ILE A 65 47.32 -17.27 11.48
C ILE A 65 47.53 -18.35 10.41
N LEU A 66 46.51 -18.58 9.59
CA LEU A 66 46.54 -19.55 8.50
C LEU A 66 46.68 -18.80 7.18
N HIS A 67 47.75 -19.08 6.44
CA HIS A 67 47.89 -18.69 5.05
C HIS A 67 47.42 -19.82 4.15
N LEU A 68 46.55 -19.48 3.22
CA LEU A 68 45.97 -20.40 2.28
C LEU A 68 45.63 -19.68 0.97
N GLN A 69 45.37 -20.46 -0.07
CA GLN A 69 44.78 -19.99 -1.31
C GLN A 69 43.29 -20.36 -1.34
N LEU A 70 42.43 -19.39 -1.62
CA LEU A 70 40.99 -19.59 -1.87
C LEU A 70 40.70 -19.16 -3.31
N GLY A 71 40.40 -20.12 -4.19
CA GLY A 71 40.25 -19.85 -5.62
C GLY A 71 41.53 -19.24 -6.21
N ASN A 72 41.44 -18.00 -6.67
CA ASN A 72 42.56 -17.23 -7.21
C ASN A 72 43.21 -16.28 -6.19
N TYR A 73 42.67 -16.20 -4.97
CA TYR A 73 43.11 -15.26 -3.96
C TYR A 73 44.09 -15.92 -2.99
N LYS A 74 45.17 -15.21 -2.67
CA LYS A 74 46.00 -15.54 -1.50
C LYS A 74 45.37 -14.92 -0.27
N CYS A 75 45.05 -15.76 0.70
CA CYS A 75 44.26 -15.41 1.87
C CYS A 75 45.02 -15.66 3.17
N THR A 76 44.72 -14.84 4.16
CA THR A 76 45.20 -14.97 5.54
C THR A 76 44.00 -14.95 6.47
N LEU A 77 43.82 -16.02 7.25
CA LEU A 77 42.82 -16.13 8.30
C LEU A 77 43.50 -16.00 9.67
N GLU A 78 43.15 -14.96 10.42
CA GLU A 78 43.72 -14.69 11.73
C GLU A 78 42.64 -14.76 12.81
N ARG A 79 42.94 -15.47 13.89
CA ARG A 79 42.04 -15.59 15.04
C ARG A 79 42.80 -15.70 16.36
N GLY A 80 42.51 -14.81 17.30
CA GLY A 80 43.03 -14.86 18.67
C GLY A 80 42.25 -15.80 19.58
N ALA A 81 42.85 -16.23 20.68
CA ALA A 81 42.21 -17.03 21.73
C ALA A 81 40.99 -16.33 22.35
N VAL A 82 40.98 -14.99 22.37
CA VAL A 82 39.91 -14.13 22.91
C VAL A 82 38.84 -13.82 21.85
N ASP A 83 39.13 -14.06 20.57
CA ASP A 83 38.23 -13.76 19.45
C ASP A 83 37.24 -14.92 19.22
N GLY A 84 36.26 -15.00 20.12
CA GLY A 84 35.25 -16.07 20.11
C GLY A 84 34.23 -15.95 18.98
N SER A 85 34.00 -14.74 18.44
CA SER A 85 32.84 -14.43 17.59
C SER A 85 33.18 -13.99 16.16
N SER A 86 34.44 -13.77 15.83
CA SER A 86 34.87 -13.32 14.49
C SER A 86 36.25 -13.88 14.10
N VAL A 87 36.53 -13.85 12.80
CA VAL A 87 37.83 -14.19 12.20
C VAL A 87 38.22 -13.06 11.27
N ARG A 88 39.46 -12.57 11.39
CA ARG A 88 39.98 -11.59 10.44
C ARG A 88 40.42 -12.31 9.18
N ILE A 89 39.84 -11.93 8.05
CA ILE A 89 40.22 -12.46 6.73
C ILE A 89 40.81 -11.34 5.90
N SER A 90 42.02 -11.55 5.40
CA SER A 90 42.68 -10.70 4.41
C SER A 90 42.88 -11.49 3.13
N TRP A 91 42.65 -10.87 1.97
CA TRP A 91 42.85 -11.50 0.67
C TRP A 91 43.58 -10.57 -0.29
N PHE A 92 44.34 -11.18 -1.20
CA PHE A 92 45.13 -10.48 -2.21
C PHE A 92 45.17 -11.29 -3.51
N GLU A 93 44.71 -10.68 -4.61
CA GLU A 93 44.93 -11.17 -5.98
C GLU A 93 45.76 -10.14 -6.79
N SER A 94 45.45 -8.85 -6.65
CA SER A 94 46.20 -7.75 -7.28
C SER A 94 46.02 -6.44 -6.48
N LYS A 95 46.79 -5.37 -6.80
CA LYS A 95 46.67 -4.06 -6.11
C LYS A 95 45.25 -3.46 -6.14
N LYS A 96 44.41 -3.85 -7.11
CA LYS A 96 43.02 -3.40 -7.21
C LYS A 96 42.03 -4.37 -6.54
N ASN A 97 42.44 -5.61 -6.30
CA ASN A 97 41.58 -6.67 -5.79
C ASN A 97 42.22 -7.29 -4.54
N SER A 98 42.20 -6.50 -3.46
CA SER A 98 42.68 -6.88 -2.13
C SER A 98 41.80 -6.25 -1.06
N GLY A 99 41.59 -6.95 0.05
CA GLY A 99 40.78 -6.46 1.16
C GLY A 99 41.13 -7.14 2.48
N SER A 100 40.66 -6.54 3.58
CA SER A 100 40.78 -7.10 4.93
C SER A 100 39.52 -6.75 5.71
N VAL A 101 38.83 -7.76 6.23
CA VAL A 101 37.60 -7.57 7.03
C VAL A 101 37.60 -8.50 8.24
N ASN A 102 36.89 -8.08 9.30
CA ASN A 102 36.58 -8.96 10.42
C ASN A 102 35.25 -9.65 10.16
N ALA A 103 35.30 -10.92 9.77
CA ALA A 103 34.13 -11.69 9.42
C ALA A 103 33.50 -12.33 10.67
N PRO A 104 32.23 -12.03 11.01
CA PRO A 104 31.56 -12.68 12.12
C PRO A 104 31.20 -14.14 11.80
N LEU A 105 31.18 -14.98 12.84
CA LEU A 105 30.78 -16.39 12.73
C LEU A 105 29.26 -16.58 12.67
N GLN A 106 28.50 -15.58 13.10
CA GLN A 106 27.03 -15.54 13.03
C GLN A 106 26.60 -14.31 12.23
N ALA A 107 25.52 -14.44 11.46
CA ALA A 107 25.04 -13.36 10.60
C ALA A 107 24.67 -12.12 11.41
N GLN A 108 25.18 -10.97 10.98
CA GLN A 108 24.83 -9.65 11.53
C GLN A 108 23.77 -8.97 10.64
N ALA A 109 23.14 -7.90 11.14
CA ALA A 109 22.12 -7.15 10.40
C ALA A 109 22.71 -6.42 9.19
N ASP A 110 23.93 -5.89 9.34
CA ASP A 110 24.64 -5.17 8.29
C ASP A 110 25.60 -6.09 7.54
N PRO A 111 25.77 -5.89 6.21
CA PRO A 111 26.73 -6.65 5.43
C PRO A 111 28.17 -6.24 5.79
N ILE A 112 29.09 -7.21 5.74
CA ILE A 112 30.51 -7.05 6.08
C ILE A 112 31.21 -6.08 5.11
N ILE A 113 30.80 -6.10 3.84
CA ILE A 113 31.25 -5.17 2.81
C ILE A 113 30.03 -4.35 2.36
N PRO A 114 30.10 -3.00 2.36
CA PRO A 114 29.01 -2.16 1.85
C PRO A 114 28.60 -2.56 0.43
N ASP A 115 27.29 -2.53 0.15
CA ASP A 115 26.70 -2.92 -1.14
C ASP A 115 26.93 -4.40 -1.56
N SER A 116 27.19 -5.29 -0.59
CA SER A 116 27.31 -6.74 -0.81
C SER A 116 26.30 -7.54 0.02
N GLU A 117 26.00 -8.78 -0.39
CA GLU A 117 25.18 -9.71 0.39
C GLU A 117 26.02 -10.64 1.28
N LEU A 118 27.15 -10.16 1.83
CA LEU A 118 28.07 -10.97 2.63
C LEU A 118 27.88 -10.68 4.12
N TYR A 119 27.36 -11.64 4.90
CA TYR A 119 27.00 -11.43 6.31
C TYR A 119 27.82 -12.29 7.28
N THR A 120 28.49 -13.33 6.79
CA THR A 120 29.25 -14.28 7.62
C THR A 120 30.60 -14.64 7.00
N LEU A 121 31.48 -15.24 7.82
CA LEU A 121 32.72 -15.88 7.35
C LEU A 121 32.45 -16.91 6.23
N SER A 122 31.37 -17.68 6.34
CA SER A 122 31.02 -18.67 5.31
C SER A 122 30.76 -17.99 3.96
N ASP A 123 30.02 -16.89 3.94
CA ASP A 123 29.70 -16.15 2.72
C ASP A 123 30.97 -15.63 2.03
N ILE A 124 31.93 -15.13 2.81
CA ILE A 124 33.20 -14.65 2.25
C ILE A 124 34.02 -15.80 1.67
N ILE A 125 34.09 -16.95 2.35
CA ILE A 125 34.82 -18.10 1.81
C ILE A 125 34.20 -18.57 0.49
N TYR A 126 32.87 -18.63 0.39
CA TYR A 126 32.17 -18.92 -0.87
C TYR A 126 32.48 -17.91 -1.97
N PHE A 127 32.41 -16.62 -1.64
CA PHE A 127 32.71 -15.51 -2.55
C PHE A 127 34.14 -15.60 -3.10
N LEU A 128 35.13 -15.81 -2.23
CA LEU A 128 36.54 -15.93 -2.63
C LEU A 128 36.80 -17.19 -3.46
N CYS A 129 36.04 -18.26 -3.23
CA CYS A 129 36.11 -19.47 -4.05
C CYS A 129 35.33 -19.39 -5.37
N GLY A 130 34.58 -18.31 -5.60
CA GLY A 130 33.75 -18.14 -6.80
C GLY A 130 32.55 -19.10 -6.87
N ILE A 131 31.99 -19.49 -5.72
CA ILE A 131 30.90 -20.46 -5.63
C ILE A 131 29.68 -19.82 -4.99
N GLU A 132 28.50 -20.04 -5.57
CA GLU A 132 27.25 -19.57 -5.00
C GLU A 132 26.65 -20.62 -4.03
N PRO A 133 26.45 -20.28 -2.74
CA PRO A 133 25.89 -21.22 -1.77
C PRO A 133 24.39 -21.41 -1.96
N ILE A 134 23.91 -22.63 -1.75
CA ILE A 134 22.48 -22.95 -1.79
C ILE A 134 21.76 -22.41 -0.56
N LYS A 135 20.46 -22.11 -0.71
CA LYS A 135 19.58 -21.76 0.41
C LYS A 135 18.83 -23.01 0.87
N VAL A 136 18.90 -23.30 2.17
CA VAL A 136 18.28 -24.44 2.84
C VAL A 136 17.39 -23.95 3.98
N ARG A 137 16.33 -24.69 4.29
CA ARG A 137 15.40 -24.30 5.36
C ARG A 137 16.10 -24.35 6.71
N GLN A 138 15.98 -23.30 7.51
CA GLN A 138 16.55 -23.28 8.87
C GLN A 138 15.96 -24.38 9.75
N ARG A 139 14.67 -24.68 9.59
CA ARG A 139 13.94 -25.78 10.24
C ARG A 139 13.19 -26.58 9.18
N SER A 140 13.73 -27.71 8.76
CA SER A 140 13.15 -28.52 7.68
C SER A 140 11.83 -29.24 8.03
N ARG A 141 11.29 -29.11 9.25
CA ARG A 141 9.93 -29.60 9.60
C ARG A 141 8.86 -28.51 9.51
N ASP A 142 9.27 -27.26 9.41
CA ASP A 142 8.39 -26.11 9.37
C ASP A 142 8.38 -25.55 7.94
N ALA A 143 7.20 -25.57 7.31
CA ALA A 143 7.06 -25.16 5.92
C ALA A 143 7.31 -23.66 5.74
N ASP A 144 7.07 -22.87 6.79
CA ASP A 144 7.21 -21.42 6.82
C ASP A 144 8.58 -20.97 7.38
N SER A 145 9.49 -21.92 7.61
CA SER A 145 10.83 -21.62 8.11
C SER A 145 11.64 -20.81 7.08
N PRO A 146 12.35 -19.76 7.52
CA PRO A 146 13.17 -18.96 6.61
C PRO A 146 14.26 -19.81 5.95
N LEU A 147 14.49 -19.53 4.67
CA LEU A 147 15.58 -20.10 3.89
C LEU A 147 16.89 -19.38 4.24
N ILE A 148 17.86 -20.12 4.80
CA ILE A 148 19.20 -19.63 5.15
C ILE A 148 20.24 -20.21 4.19
N ARG A 149 21.34 -19.50 3.95
CA ARG A 149 22.45 -20.05 3.16
C ARG A 149 23.14 -21.21 3.88
N LEU A 150 23.51 -22.25 3.14
CA LEU A 150 24.28 -23.38 3.68
C LEU A 150 25.66 -22.91 4.15
N SER A 151 26.02 -23.19 5.40
CA SER A 151 27.30 -22.74 5.96
C SER A 151 28.46 -23.58 5.43
N PHE A 152 29.62 -22.93 5.21
CA PHE A 152 30.88 -23.61 4.90
C PHE A 152 31.25 -24.67 5.96
N ARG A 153 30.86 -24.44 7.23
CA ARG A 153 31.08 -25.39 8.34
C ARG A 153 30.40 -26.73 8.13
N ASP A 154 29.30 -26.77 7.36
CA ASP A 154 28.61 -28.01 7.06
C ASP A 154 29.36 -28.80 5.97
N LEU A 155 30.00 -28.12 5.01
CA LEU A 155 30.90 -28.73 4.01
C LEU A 155 32.20 -29.23 4.65
N TRP A 156 32.76 -28.45 5.58
CA TRP A 156 34.05 -28.74 6.23
C TRP A 156 34.08 -30.08 6.96
N ARG A 157 32.93 -30.63 7.38
CA ARG A 157 32.83 -31.96 8.00
C ARG A 157 33.24 -33.11 7.08
N TYR A 158 33.15 -32.91 5.77
CA TYR A 158 33.65 -33.86 4.77
C TYR A 158 35.15 -33.68 4.48
N CYS A 159 35.76 -32.62 5.00
CA CYS A 159 37.16 -32.27 4.78
C CYS A 159 38.02 -32.53 6.01
N TYR A 160 37.47 -32.43 7.22
CA TYR A 160 38.20 -32.72 8.46
C TYR A 160 37.57 -33.88 9.23
N LEU A 161 38.26 -35.02 9.22
CA LEU A 161 37.87 -36.23 9.94
C LEU A 161 38.56 -36.26 11.30
N GLU A 162 37.81 -35.89 12.35
CA GLU A 162 38.29 -35.83 13.73
C GLU A 162 38.45 -37.21 14.37
N GLN A 163 39.58 -37.45 15.04
CA GLN A 163 39.87 -38.70 15.76
C GLN A 163 38.74 -39.13 16.73
N MET A 164 38.12 -38.17 17.42
CA MET A 164 37.05 -38.45 18.41
C MET A 164 35.77 -39.02 17.80
N HIS A 165 35.51 -38.77 16.52
CA HIS A 165 34.22 -39.07 15.89
C HIS A 165 34.29 -40.11 14.77
N LEU A 166 35.50 -40.48 14.33
CA LEU A 166 35.74 -41.43 13.25
C LEU A 166 35.12 -42.83 13.46
N ASP A 167 34.98 -43.29 14.71
CA ASP A 167 34.43 -44.60 15.06
C ASP A 167 33.00 -44.54 15.61
N SER A 168 32.51 -43.35 15.95
CA SER A 168 31.24 -43.15 16.65
C SER A 168 30.17 -42.43 15.81
N SER A 169 30.57 -41.69 14.78
CA SER A 169 29.68 -40.88 13.96
C SER A 169 30.04 -40.97 12.47
N PHE A 170 29.06 -41.21 11.62
CA PHE A 170 29.20 -41.13 10.16
C PHE A 170 28.77 -39.73 9.72
N PHE A 171 29.71 -38.78 9.58
CA PHE A 171 29.45 -37.37 9.23
C PHE A 171 28.31 -36.69 10.00
N ARG A 172 28.06 -37.11 11.26
CA ARG A 172 26.97 -36.66 12.15
C ARG A 172 25.56 -36.99 11.66
N PHE A 173 25.36 -38.01 10.83
CA PHE A 173 24.02 -38.41 10.38
C PHE A 173 23.12 -38.93 11.52
N GLU A 174 23.67 -39.27 12.68
CA GLU A 174 22.92 -39.67 13.87
C GLU A 174 22.19 -38.48 14.53
N ASP A 175 22.75 -37.27 14.42
CA ASP A 175 22.20 -36.07 15.00
C ASP A 175 21.05 -35.53 14.11
N PRO A 176 19.82 -35.39 14.64
CA PRO A 176 18.66 -34.96 13.85
C PRO A 176 18.82 -33.60 13.16
N PHE A 177 19.63 -32.70 13.75
CA PHE A 177 19.87 -31.36 13.22
C PHE A 177 21.12 -31.31 12.37
N ARG A 178 22.25 -31.84 12.88
CA ARG A 178 23.53 -31.80 12.17
C ARG A 178 23.55 -32.74 10.98
N GLY A 179 22.91 -33.90 11.07
CA GLY A 179 22.82 -34.89 10.00
C GLY A 179 22.10 -34.36 8.77
N ARG A 180 21.01 -33.61 8.96
CA ARG A 180 20.30 -32.95 7.83
C ARG A 180 21.19 -31.94 7.11
N LYS A 181 21.98 -31.16 7.85
CA LYS A 181 22.95 -30.23 7.24
C LYS A 181 24.06 -30.96 6.48
N SER A 182 24.49 -32.13 6.98
CA SER A 182 25.43 -33.00 6.25
C SER A 182 24.80 -33.59 4.98
N GLN A 183 23.49 -33.87 4.97
CA GLN A 183 22.74 -34.27 3.76
C GLN A 183 22.64 -33.11 2.77
N ASP A 184 22.35 -31.90 3.26
CA ASP A 184 22.29 -30.69 2.43
C ASP A 184 23.66 -30.36 1.80
N ALA A 185 24.77 -30.64 2.49
CA ALA A 185 26.12 -30.57 1.93
C ALA A 185 26.33 -31.57 0.78
N MET A 186 25.86 -32.82 0.91
CA MET A 186 25.93 -33.78 -0.21
C MET A 186 25.03 -33.40 -1.38
N ARG A 187 23.84 -32.85 -1.10
CA ARG A 187 22.97 -32.27 -2.14
C ARG A 187 23.65 -31.13 -2.87
N PHE A 188 24.37 -30.27 -2.13
CA PHE A 188 25.18 -29.20 -2.71
C PHE A 188 26.31 -29.75 -3.58
N PHE A 189 27.03 -30.77 -3.13
CA PHE A 189 28.12 -31.38 -3.90
C PHE A 189 27.64 -32.06 -5.18
N THR A 190 26.46 -32.69 -5.14
CA THR A 190 25.93 -33.47 -6.27
C THR A 190 24.98 -32.69 -7.16
N GLY A 191 24.50 -31.52 -6.74
CA GLY A 191 23.50 -30.71 -7.46
C GLY A 191 22.05 -31.20 -7.30
N LEU A 192 21.78 -32.09 -6.33
CA LEU A 192 20.45 -32.64 -6.07
C LEU A 192 19.55 -31.61 -5.37
N HIS A 193 18.79 -30.83 -6.14
CA HIS A 193 17.83 -29.84 -5.64
C HIS A 193 16.37 -30.21 -5.96
N SER A 194 15.79 -31.13 -5.19
CA SER A 194 14.40 -31.55 -5.40
C SER A 194 13.35 -30.47 -5.05
N GLU A 195 13.66 -29.57 -4.11
CA GLU A 195 12.71 -28.53 -3.68
C GLU A 195 12.46 -27.47 -4.76
N ARG A 196 13.50 -27.07 -5.51
CA ARG A 196 13.37 -26.09 -6.60
C ARG A 196 12.51 -26.63 -7.74
N LEU A 197 12.67 -27.91 -8.09
CA LEU A 197 11.85 -28.55 -9.13
C LEU A 197 10.36 -28.56 -8.72
N SER A 198 10.04 -28.91 -7.47
CA SER A 198 8.66 -28.91 -6.99
C SER A 198 8.04 -27.50 -6.96
N GLN A 199 8.82 -26.48 -6.59
CA GLN A 199 8.38 -25.08 -6.67
C GLN A 199 8.09 -24.66 -8.12
N LEU A 200 9.01 -24.92 -9.05
CA LEU A 200 8.84 -24.62 -10.48
C LEU A 200 7.63 -25.36 -11.07
N GLU A 201 7.38 -26.61 -10.69
CA GLU A 201 6.20 -27.38 -11.11
C GLU A 201 4.90 -26.75 -10.59
N ASN A 202 4.86 -26.34 -9.32
CA ASN A 202 3.70 -25.68 -8.73
C ASN A 202 3.43 -24.30 -9.37
N ASP A 203 4.48 -23.50 -9.58
CA ASP A 203 4.36 -22.17 -10.19
C ASP A 203 3.94 -22.26 -11.67
N LEU A 204 4.44 -23.27 -12.38
CA LEU A 204 4.00 -23.58 -13.74
C LEU A 204 2.52 -23.96 -13.77
N MET A 205 2.08 -24.83 -12.87
CA MET A 205 0.67 -25.26 -12.80
C MET A 205 -0.26 -24.07 -12.50
N ARG A 206 0.09 -23.24 -11.52
CA ARG A 206 -0.64 -22.01 -11.21
C ARG A 206 -0.73 -21.08 -12.41
N SER A 207 0.38 -20.83 -13.09
CA SER A 207 0.42 -19.95 -14.26
C SER A 207 -0.44 -20.48 -15.42
N ILE A 208 -0.44 -21.81 -15.65
CA ILE A 208 -1.29 -22.47 -16.65
C ILE A 208 -2.77 -22.32 -16.29
N ASP A 209 -3.14 -22.56 -15.03
CA ASP A 209 -4.53 -22.48 -14.58
C ASP A 209 -5.07 -21.05 -14.62
N GLU A 210 -4.26 -20.06 -14.21
CA GLU A 210 -4.60 -18.64 -14.35
C GLU A 210 -4.80 -18.24 -15.82
N GLN A 211 -3.91 -18.68 -16.71
CA GLN A 211 -4.05 -18.40 -18.14
C GLN A 211 -5.32 -19.03 -18.72
N ARG A 212 -5.62 -20.29 -18.35
CA ARG A 212 -6.85 -20.98 -18.77
C ARG A 212 -8.08 -20.27 -18.25
N ALA A 213 -8.09 -19.81 -17.00
CA ALA A 213 -9.20 -19.07 -16.42
C ALA A 213 -9.45 -17.75 -17.19
N LYS A 214 -8.39 -16.98 -17.47
CA LYS A 214 -8.51 -15.72 -18.24
C LYS A 214 -9.01 -15.97 -19.67
N ARG A 215 -8.45 -16.95 -20.39
CA ARG A 215 -8.92 -17.32 -21.74
C ARG A 215 -10.35 -17.87 -21.74
N GLY A 216 -10.71 -18.63 -20.71
CA GLY A 216 -12.08 -19.12 -20.49
C GLY A 216 -13.07 -17.97 -20.30
N ALA A 217 -12.72 -16.99 -19.48
CA ALA A 217 -13.53 -15.78 -19.28
C ALA A 217 -13.70 -14.99 -20.59
N VAL A 218 -12.62 -14.78 -21.36
CA VAL A 218 -12.70 -14.13 -22.67
C VAL A 218 -13.66 -14.86 -23.61
N LYS A 219 -13.57 -16.19 -23.66
CA LYS A 219 -14.46 -17.01 -24.49
C LYS A 219 -15.93 -16.86 -24.08
N GLN A 220 -16.22 -16.93 -22.78
CA GLN A 220 -17.57 -16.75 -22.26
C GLN A 220 -18.13 -15.36 -22.55
N ILE A 221 -17.32 -14.31 -22.39
CA ILE A 221 -17.75 -12.94 -22.69
C ILE A 221 -18.01 -12.77 -24.19
N ARG A 222 -17.16 -13.35 -25.07
CA ARG A 222 -17.40 -13.32 -26.53
C ARG A 222 -18.67 -14.09 -26.92
N GLU A 223 -18.90 -15.26 -26.34
CA GLU A 223 -20.13 -16.04 -26.57
C GLU A 223 -21.35 -15.23 -26.14
N PHE A 224 -21.32 -14.59 -24.97
CA PHE A 224 -22.36 -13.67 -24.51
C PHE A 224 -22.59 -12.53 -25.51
N MET A 225 -21.54 -11.81 -25.92
CA MET A 225 -21.66 -10.71 -26.90
C MET A 225 -22.30 -11.17 -28.21
N SER A 226 -21.91 -12.35 -28.70
CA SER A 226 -22.47 -12.92 -29.94
C SER A 226 -23.94 -13.33 -29.79
N GLN A 227 -24.32 -13.89 -28.63
CA GLN A 227 -25.68 -14.33 -28.36
C GLN A 227 -26.66 -13.15 -28.31
N PHE A 228 -26.22 -12.01 -27.78
CA PHE A 228 -27.04 -10.80 -27.68
C PHE A 228 -26.95 -9.89 -28.91
N SER A 229 -26.22 -10.29 -29.97
CA SER A 229 -26.02 -9.49 -31.20
C SER A 229 -25.55 -8.06 -30.89
N LEU A 230 -24.72 -7.90 -29.87
CA LEU A 230 -24.14 -6.62 -29.51
C LEU A 230 -23.11 -6.29 -30.59
N GLY A 231 -23.28 -5.13 -31.26
CA GLY A 231 -22.48 -4.72 -32.41
C GLY A 231 -20.97 -4.72 -32.16
N SER A 232 -20.20 -4.60 -33.23
CA SER A 232 -18.72 -4.50 -33.12
C SER A 232 -18.30 -3.29 -32.27
N GLU A 233 -17.10 -3.31 -31.68
CA GLU A 233 -16.60 -2.21 -30.85
C GLU A 233 -16.64 -0.86 -31.61
N SER A 234 -16.33 -0.88 -32.90
CA SER A 234 -16.46 0.27 -33.80
C SER A 234 -17.89 0.78 -33.94
N GLU A 235 -18.87 -0.11 -34.10
CA GLU A 235 -20.29 0.27 -34.21
C GLU A 235 -20.81 0.93 -32.93
N ILE A 236 -20.35 0.45 -31.76
CA ILE A 236 -20.75 1.01 -30.46
C ILE A 236 -20.18 2.43 -30.31
N ILE A 237 -18.92 2.63 -30.70
CA ILE A 237 -18.26 3.96 -30.67
C ILE A 237 -18.97 4.93 -31.62
N ASP A 238 -19.28 4.50 -32.83
CA ASP A 238 -19.98 5.33 -33.81
C ASP A 238 -21.38 5.72 -33.33
N GLN A 239 -22.14 4.77 -32.78
CA GLN A 239 -23.47 5.04 -32.20
C GLN A 239 -23.40 5.97 -30.99
N LEU A 240 -22.38 5.83 -30.15
CA LEU A 240 -22.18 6.69 -28.99
C LEU A 240 -21.92 8.13 -29.45
N HIS A 241 -21.02 8.32 -30.43
CA HIS A 241 -20.73 9.63 -30.99
C HIS A 241 -21.97 10.27 -31.65
N GLU A 242 -22.73 9.51 -32.45
CA GLU A 242 -23.98 9.98 -33.06
C GLU A 242 -25.00 10.41 -31.99
N THR A 243 -25.16 9.62 -30.93
CA THR A 243 -26.09 9.92 -29.82
C THR A 243 -25.66 11.17 -29.03
N GLU A 244 -24.35 11.37 -28.82
CA GLU A 244 -23.80 12.59 -28.19
C GLU A 244 -24.06 13.85 -29.02
N VAL A 245 -23.90 13.76 -30.35
CA VAL A 245 -24.23 14.88 -31.25
C VAL A 245 -25.72 15.22 -31.14
N HIS A 246 -26.60 14.23 -31.18
CA HIS A 246 -28.04 14.46 -30.98
C HIS A 246 -28.39 15.06 -29.62
N LEU A 247 -27.69 14.65 -28.55
CA LEU A 247 -27.86 15.23 -27.22
C LEU A 247 -27.45 16.71 -27.18
N SER A 248 -26.34 17.05 -27.83
CA SER A 248 -25.88 18.43 -27.98
C SER A 248 -26.92 19.29 -28.71
N ASP A 249 -27.43 18.80 -29.83
CA ASP A 249 -28.48 19.50 -30.60
C ASP A 249 -29.76 19.69 -29.80
N ALA A 250 -30.20 18.67 -29.06
CA ALA A 250 -31.38 18.77 -28.19
C ALA A 250 -31.17 19.80 -27.07
N LYS A 251 -29.97 19.86 -26.47
CA LYS A 251 -29.60 20.85 -25.44
C LYS A 251 -29.57 22.28 -26.01
N LEU A 252 -29.05 22.46 -27.22
CA LEU A 252 -29.09 23.74 -27.94
C LEU A 252 -30.53 24.19 -28.21
N ARG A 253 -31.37 23.29 -28.74
CA ARG A 253 -32.79 23.57 -29.00
C ARG A 253 -33.56 23.97 -27.73
N LYS A 254 -33.28 23.32 -26.60
CA LYS A 254 -33.83 23.71 -25.29
C LYS A 254 -33.40 25.13 -24.88
N ALA A 255 -32.14 25.47 -25.08
CA ALA A 255 -31.61 26.80 -24.78
C ALA A 255 -32.26 27.88 -25.66
N GLU A 256 -32.50 27.58 -26.94
CA GLU A 256 -33.23 28.48 -27.85
C GLU A 256 -34.69 28.69 -27.43
N LEU A 257 -35.40 27.62 -27.07
CA LEU A 257 -36.79 27.72 -26.57
C LEU A 257 -36.87 28.57 -25.29
N ARG A 258 -35.90 28.42 -24.38
CA ARG A 258 -35.78 29.26 -23.18
C ARG A 258 -35.49 30.72 -23.52
N LYS A 259 -34.65 31.00 -24.52
CA LYS A 259 -34.42 32.37 -25.00
C LYS A 259 -35.66 32.98 -25.65
N LYS A 260 -36.38 32.21 -26.48
CA LYS A 260 -37.67 32.64 -27.07
C LYS A 260 -38.71 32.98 -26.01
N ARG A 261 -38.76 32.23 -24.91
CA ARG A 261 -39.61 32.53 -23.75
C ARG A 261 -39.30 33.89 -23.11
N ASN A 262 -38.03 34.33 -23.12
CA ASN A 262 -37.60 35.56 -22.44
C ASN A 262 -37.58 36.81 -23.34
N ILE A 263 -37.51 36.68 -24.68
CA ILE A 263 -37.19 37.80 -25.60
C ILE A 263 -38.43 38.43 -26.26
N ASN A 264 -39.57 37.74 -26.33
CA ASN A 264 -40.77 38.35 -26.92
C ASN A 264 -41.49 39.26 -25.92
N ILE A 265 -41.57 40.54 -26.27
CA ILE A 265 -42.47 41.57 -25.69
C ILE A 265 -43.83 40.90 -25.46
N HIS A 266 -44.28 40.84 -24.21
CA HIS A 266 -45.45 40.05 -23.87
C HIS A 266 -46.65 40.67 -24.62
N PRO A 267 -47.50 39.89 -25.31
CA PRO A 267 -48.73 40.42 -25.95
C PRO A 267 -49.62 41.24 -25.01
N THR A 268 -49.41 41.05 -23.70
CA THR A 268 -50.13 41.70 -22.61
C THR A 268 -49.51 43.00 -22.11
N ASP A 269 -48.36 43.45 -22.65
CA ASP A 269 -47.76 44.72 -22.22
C ASP A 269 -48.68 45.92 -22.55
N SER A 270 -49.39 45.86 -23.69
CA SER A 270 -50.42 46.85 -24.03
C SER A 270 -51.65 46.82 -23.10
N LEU A 271 -51.97 45.66 -22.49
CA LEU A 271 -53.02 45.52 -21.48
C LEU A 271 -52.54 46.04 -20.12
N ARG A 272 -51.29 45.76 -19.75
CA ARG A 272 -50.66 46.26 -18.51
C ARG A 272 -50.60 47.78 -18.47
N GLU A 273 -50.20 48.43 -19.56
CA GLU A 273 -50.21 49.89 -19.65
C GLU A 273 -51.63 50.47 -19.48
N LYS A 274 -52.64 49.86 -20.10
CA LYS A 274 -54.05 50.28 -19.93
C LYS A 274 -54.54 50.12 -18.50
N ILE A 275 -54.19 49.02 -17.81
CA ILE A 275 -54.55 48.78 -16.41
C ILE A 275 -53.87 49.80 -15.48
N LEU A 276 -52.60 50.14 -15.74
CA LEU A 276 -51.87 51.19 -15.02
C LEU A 276 -52.57 52.55 -15.17
N LEU A 277 -52.85 52.98 -16.40
CA LEU A 277 -53.54 54.24 -16.69
C LEU A 277 -54.93 54.32 -16.05
N LEU A 278 -55.70 53.23 -16.10
CA LEU A 278 -57.00 53.15 -15.40
C LEU A 278 -56.84 53.21 -13.88
N GLY A 279 -55.79 52.60 -13.35
CA GLY A 279 -55.46 52.67 -11.92
C GLY A 279 -55.18 54.10 -11.45
N GLU A 280 -54.43 54.88 -12.23
CA GLU A 280 -54.18 56.30 -11.96
C GLU A 280 -55.47 57.12 -12.02
N GLN A 281 -56.32 56.90 -13.03
CA GLN A 281 -57.61 57.60 -13.16
C GLN A 281 -58.56 57.31 -11.99
N VAL A 282 -58.64 56.05 -11.56
CA VAL A 282 -59.43 55.62 -10.38
C VAL A 282 -58.92 56.33 -9.12
N PHE A 283 -57.60 56.46 -8.96
CA PHE A 283 -57.01 57.13 -7.82
C PHE A 283 -57.33 58.63 -7.78
N GLN A 284 -57.20 59.32 -8.92
CA GLN A 284 -57.52 60.75 -9.04
C GLN A 284 -59.00 61.04 -8.75
N LEU A 285 -59.92 60.21 -9.24
CA LEU A 285 -61.35 60.39 -8.98
C LEU A 285 -61.72 60.15 -7.51
N LYS A 286 -61.05 59.22 -6.82
CA LYS A 286 -61.26 59.03 -5.37
C LYS A 286 -60.87 60.27 -4.58
N ILE A 287 -59.69 60.83 -4.84
CA ILE A 287 -59.24 62.08 -4.20
C ILE A 287 -60.25 63.20 -4.44
N ALA A 288 -60.68 63.40 -5.70
CA ALA A 288 -61.63 64.45 -6.04
C ALA A 288 -63.01 64.30 -5.34
N ILE A 289 -63.46 63.05 -5.15
CA ILE A 289 -64.67 62.75 -4.38
C ILE A 289 -64.46 63.11 -2.91
N ASP A 290 -63.37 62.66 -2.30
CA ASP A 290 -63.06 62.90 -0.90
C ASP A 290 -62.97 64.42 -0.61
N ASP A 291 -62.22 65.17 -1.42
CA ASP A 291 -62.10 66.64 -1.30
C ASP A 291 -63.48 67.34 -1.43
N SER A 292 -64.30 66.89 -2.40
CA SER A 292 -65.64 67.46 -2.60
C SER A 292 -66.58 67.15 -1.43
N THR A 293 -66.45 65.98 -0.80
CA THR A 293 -67.23 65.64 0.40
C THR A 293 -66.84 66.49 1.60
N GLU A 294 -65.56 66.79 1.77
CA GLU A 294 -65.04 67.65 2.83
C GLU A 294 -65.63 69.07 2.72
N ILE A 295 -65.57 69.66 1.52
CA ILE A 295 -66.15 70.99 1.24
C ILE A 295 -67.66 71.03 1.55
N ILE A 296 -68.41 69.97 1.21
CA ILE A 296 -69.85 69.90 1.53
C ILE A 296 -70.08 69.87 3.04
N ASN A 297 -69.23 69.18 3.80
CA ASN A 297 -69.34 69.14 5.25
C ASN A 297 -69.08 70.51 5.89
N GLU A 298 -68.08 71.26 5.40
CA GLU A 298 -67.84 72.64 5.81
C GLU A 298 -69.04 73.55 5.50
N GLN A 299 -69.60 73.45 4.28
CA GLN A 299 -70.78 74.24 3.89
C GLN A 299 -72.00 73.92 4.77
N ARG A 300 -72.18 72.65 5.15
CA ARG A 300 -73.26 72.24 6.09
C ARG A 300 -73.06 72.83 7.48
N MET A 301 -71.82 72.88 7.98
CA MET A 301 -71.50 73.53 9.25
C MET A 301 -71.86 75.01 9.19
N LEU A 302 -71.38 75.74 8.18
CA LEU A 302 -71.67 77.17 8.00
C LEU A 302 -73.18 77.44 7.87
N HIS A 303 -73.90 76.60 7.12
CA HIS A 303 -75.35 76.68 7.01
C HIS A 303 -76.05 76.53 8.37
N SER A 304 -75.60 75.59 9.21
CA SER A 304 -76.15 75.41 10.57
C SER A 304 -75.84 76.60 11.50
N GLU A 305 -74.67 77.22 11.35
CA GLU A 305 -74.30 78.43 12.09
C GLU A 305 -75.19 79.62 11.71
N LEU A 306 -75.44 79.84 10.42
CA LEU A 306 -76.29 80.93 9.94
C LEU A 306 -77.76 80.76 10.38
N ILE A 307 -78.29 79.53 10.37
CA ILE A 307 -79.61 79.24 10.93
C ILE A 307 -79.66 79.60 12.42
N THR A 308 -78.62 79.24 13.17
CA THR A 308 -78.53 79.57 14.59
C THR A 308 -78.45 81.08 14.83
N ALA A 309 -77.69 81.80 14.01
CA ALA A 309 -77.59 83.26 14.05
C ALA A 309 -78.94 83.93 13.74
N LYS A 310 -79.68 83.43 12.74
CA LYS A 310 -81.03 83.89 12.41
C LYS A 310 -81.98 83.74 13.60
N ILE A 311 -82.04 82.57 14.23
CA ILE A 311 -82.91 82.32 15.39
C ILE A 311 -82.56 83.24 16.56
N LYS A 312 -81.26 83.50 16.81
CA LYS A 312 -80.83 84.45 17.84
C LYS A 312 -81.29 85.88 17.53
N ASN A 313 -81.17 86.34 16.29
CA ASN A 313 -81.67 87.65 15.87
C ASN A 313 -83.20 87.74 16.03
N GLU A 314 -83.93 86.69 15.63
CA GLU A 314 -85.38 86.65 15.79
C GLU A 314 -85.83 86.84 17.24
N ARG A 315 -85.14 86.17 18.18
CA ARG A 315 -85.38 86.33 19.62
C ARG A 315 -85.08 87.74 20.12
N LEU A 316 -84.01 88.38 19.66
CA LEU A 316 -83.65 89.75 20.05
C LEU A 316 -84.71 90.76 19.61
N VAL A 317 -85.20 90.65 18.38
CA VAL A 317 -86.27 91.52 17.87
C VAL A 317 -87.58 91.30 18.61
N GLN A 318 -87.97 90.04 18.88
CA GLN A 318 -89.17 89.75 19.67
C GLN A 318 -89.09 90.31 21.09
N ALA A 319 -87.91 90.26 21.72
CA ALA A 319 -87.70 90.89 23.02
C ALA A 319 -87.90 92.41 22.94
N GLY A 320 -87.34 93.09 21.92
CA GLY A 320 -87.52 94.53 21.72
C GLY A 320 -88.99 94.96 21.60
N ILE A 321 -89.79 94.25 20.78
CA ILE A 321 -91.21 94.56 20.56
C ILE A 321 -92.03 94.42 21.86
N LEU A 322 -91.73 93.43 22.71
CA LEU A 322 -92.44 93.23 23.97
C LEU A 322 -92.16 94.34 25.00
N PHE A 323 -91.00 95.00 24.93
CA PHE A 323 -90.64 96.06 25.87
C PHE A 323 -91.07 97.46 25.40
N ASP A 324 -91.32 97.67 24.11
CA ASP A 324 -91.70 98.98 23.55
C ASP A 324 -93.10 99.46 23.99
N ASP A 325 -94.03 98.56 24.36
CA ASP A 325 -95.45 98.90 24.60
C ASP A 325 -95.87 98.84 26.09
N VAL A 326 -94.90 98.91 27.00
CA VAL A 326 -95.16 98.85 28.46
C VAL A 326 -95.49 100.26 28.99
N GLN A 327 -96.76 100.51 29.31
CA GLN A 327 -97.16 101.73 30.01
C GLN A 327 -97.00 101.59 31.52
N PHE A 328 -96.25 102.51 32.14
CA PHE A 328 -95.99 102.51 33.57
C PHE A 328 -96.98 103.43 34.28
N GLU A 329 -97.86 102.87 35.12
CA GLU A 329 -98.77 103.65 35.97
C GLU A 329 -98.06 104.29 37.18
N SER A 330 -96.96 103.68 37.62
CA SER A 330 -96.16 104.11 38.76
C SER A 330 -94.69 104.01 38.41
N CYS A 331 -93.88 104.93 38.94
CA CYS A 331 -92.43 104.87 38.72
C CYS A 331 -91.84 103.58 39.35
N PRO A 332 -91.19 102.69 38.58
CA PRO A 332 -90.66 101.42 39.10
C PRO A 332 -89.46 101.60 40.05
N ALA A 333 -88.89 102.81 40.14
CA ALA A 333 -87.79 103.10 41.06
C ALA A 333 -88.25 103.64 42.43
N CYS A 334 -89.30 104.46 42.50
CA CYS A 334 -89.72 105.11 43.74
C CYS A 334 -91.19 104.88 44.14
N GLY A 335 -92.01 104.28 43.28
CA GLY A 335 -93.41 103.92 43.59
C GLY A 335 -94.41 105.08 43.56
N GLU A 336 -93.97 106.30 43.26
CA GLU A 336 -94.85 107.46 43.11
C GLU A 336 -95.73 107.32 41.85
N LYS A 337 -97.01 107.70 41.95
CA LYS A 337 -97.92 107.73 40.80
C LYS A 337 -97.48 108.82 39.83
N LEU A 338 -97.28 108.44 38.56
CA LEU A 338 -96.87 109.38 37.54
C LEU A 338 -98.05 110.30 37.20
N GLN A 339 -97.83 111.62 37.28
CA GLN A 339 -98.83 112.60 36.86
C GLN A 339 -98.91 112.58 35.33
N THR A 340 -99.99 112.03 34.80
CA THR A 340 -100.30 112.05 33.37
C THR A 340 -100.55 113.50 32.96
N THR A 341 -99.57 114.09 32.27
CA THR A 341 -99.76 115.33 31.52
C THR A 341 -100.43 114.96 30.19
N GLU A 342 -101.44 115.72 29.78
CA GLU A 342 -102.24 115.47 28.56
C GLU A 342 -101.50 115.80 27.24
N ASP A 343 -100.18 116.02 27.29
CA ASP A 343 -99.33 116.16 26.10
C ASP A 343 -98.78 114.79 25.67
N SER A 344 -99.28 114.26 24.55
CA SER A 344 -99.02 112.88 24.08
C SER A 344 -97.61 112.61 23.51
N ASP A 345 -96.68 113.58 23.57
CA ASP A 345 -95.38 113.51 22.87
C ASP A 345 -94.18 113.35 23.80
N CYS A 346 -94.39 113.18 25.11
CA CYS A 346 -93.32 113.08 26.10
C CYS A 346 -93.40 111.78 26.90
N CYS A 347 -92.25 111.13 27.12
CA CYS A 347 -92.17 109.90 27.92
C CYS A 347 -92.55 110.19 29.38
N SER A 348 -93.48 109.40 29.92
CA SER A 348 -94.01 109.54 31.30
C SER A 348 -92.97 109.31 32.40
N LEU A 349 -91.82 108.70 32.10
CA LEU A 349 -90.77 108.37 33.07
C LEU A 349 -89.64 109.39 33.12
N CYS A 350 -89.18 109.90 31.97
CA CYS A 350 -88.00 110.78 31.91
C CYS A 350 -88.26 112.16 31.30
N GLY A 351 -89.50 112.44 30.87
CA GLY A 351 -89.92 113.75 30.35
C GLY A 351 -89.26 114.17 29.03
N LYS A 352 -88.52 113.27 28.37
CA LYS A 352 -87.97 113.51 27.04
C LYS A 352 -89.02 113.23 25.97
N LYS A 353 -88.97 113.97 24.85
CA LYS A 353 -89.81 113.70 23.69
C LYS A 353 -89.62 112.26 23.22
N VAL A 354 -90.71 111.54 23.01
CA VAL A 354 -90.67 110.20 22.43
C VAL A 354 -90.15 110.36 21.00
N SER A 355 -88.91 109.94 20.73
CA SER A 355 -88.31 110.07 19.41
C SER A 355 -88.82 108.97 18.47
N GLU A 356 -89.06 109.30 17.20
CA GLU A 356 -89.39 108.39 16.07
C GLU A 356 -88.27 107.35 15.73
N HIS A 357 -87.37 107.04 16.66
CA HIS A 357 -86.26 106.09 16.49
C HIS A 357 -86.68 104.60 16.51
N GLY A 358 -87.96 104.29 16.70
CA GLY A 358 -88.48 102.92 16.60
C GLY A 358 -88.55 102.36 15.17
N LEU A 359 -88.71 103.23 14.15
CA LEU A 359 -88.85 102.81 12.75
C LEU A 359 -87.50 102.49 12.09
N GLU A 360 -86.43 103.23 12.38
CA GLU A 360 -85.09 102.97 11.80
C GLU A 360 -84.48 101.64 12.30
N VAL A 361 -84.69 101.28 13.57
CA VAL A 361 -84.20 100.02 14.15
C VAL A 361 -84.98 98.79 13.65
N GLN A 362 -86.25 98.96 13.28
CA GLN A 362 -87.06 97.89 12.68
C GLN A 362 -86.69 97.62 11.22
N ILE A 363 -86.39 98.68 10.44
CA ILE A 363 -86.00 98.55 9.03
C ILE A 363 -84.64 97.84 8.89
N ASP A 364 -83.66 98.15 9.76
CA ASP A 364 -82.32 97.54 9.71
C ASP A 364 -82.34 96.04 10.08
N ASN A 365 -83.18 95.66 11.05
CA ASN A 365 -83.35 94.25 11.43
C ASN A 365 -84.09 93.42 10.37
N GLU A 366 -85.07 94.00 9.67
CA GLU A 366 -85.75 93.31 8.57
C GLU A 366 -84.82 93.10 7.36
N SER A 367 -83.95 94.07 7.08
CA SER A 367 -82.89 93.96 6.07
C SER A 367 -81.91 92.84 6.39
N LEU A 368 -81.41 92.77 7.64
CA LEU A 368 -80.49 91.72 8.08
C LEU A 368 -81.12 90.31 8.01
N ARG A 369 -82.41 90.18 8.35
CA ARG A 369 -83.14 88.90 8.22
C ARG A 369 -83.27 88.45 6.77
N LYS A 370 -83.52 89.37 5.84
CA LYS A 370 -83.57 89.07 4.40
C LYS A 370 -82.20 88.61 3.90
N ASP A 371 -81.10 89.27 4.27
CA ASP A 371 -79.74 88.84 3.90
C ASP A 371 -79.40 87.45 4.44
N LEU A 372 -79.73 87.17 5.71
CA LEU A 372 -79.51 85.84 6.31
C LEU A 372 -80.30 84.73 5.60
N ASN A 373 -81.55 84.99 5.20
CA ASN A 373 -82.35 84.02 4.45
C ASN A 373 -81.77 83.74 3.07
N VAL A 374 -81.39 84.79 2.32
CA VAL A 374 -80.79 84.64 1.00
C VAL A 374 -79.51 83.79 1.08
N ARG A 375 -78.63 84.06 2.05
CA ARG A 375 -77.40 83.27 2.21
C ARG A 375 -77.65 81.82 2.63
N ILE A 376 -78.65 81.57 3.48
CA ILE A 376 -79.04 80.21 3.87
C ILE A 376 -79.52 79.43 2.64
N ASP A 377 -80.40 80.03 1.83
CA ASP A 377 -80.94 79.40 0.62
C ASP A 377 -79.84 79.17 -0.44
N GLU A 378 -78.94 80.14 -0.64
CA GLU A 378 -77.78 80.02 -1.54
C GLU A 378 -76.84 78.87 -1.12
N LEU A 379 -76.57 78.72 0.18
CA LEU A 379 -75.76 77.62 0.69
C LEU A 379 -76.47 76.27 0.54
N ALA A 380 -77.78 76.21 0.80
CA ALA A 380 -78.56 74.99 0.61
C ALA A 380 -78.54 74.52 -0.86
N ASP A 381 -78.69 75.45 -1.80
CA ASP A 381 -78.61 75.17 -3.24
C ASP A 381 -77.20 74.80 -3.71
N SER A 382 -76.16 75.42 -3.13
CA SER A 382 -74.75 75.04 -3.38
C SER A 382 -74.50 73.60 -2.92
N ILE A 383 -74.91 73.26 -1.70
CA ILE A 383 -74.75 71.92 -1.11
C ILE A 383 -75.46 70.88 -2.00
N LYS A 384 -76.70 71.16 -2.42
CA LYS A 384 -77.50 70.24 -3.25
C LYS A 384 -76.86 70.02 -4.62
N ARG A 385 -76.33 71.06 -5.27
CA ARG A 385 -75.62 70.95 -6.54
C ARG A 385 -74.36 70.08 -6.43
N ARG A 386 -73.53 70.33 -5.41
CA ARG A 386 -72.30 69.56 -5.19
C ARG A 386 -72.57 68.09 -4.85
N GLN A 387 -73.64 67.80 -4.08
CA GLN A 387 -74.06 66.41 -3.84
C GLN A 387 -74.42 65.66 -5.13
N MET A 388 -75.10 66.33 -6.06
CA MET A 388 -75.41 65.73 -7.36
C MET A 388 -74.13 65.48 -8.18
N GLU A 389 -73.15 66.38 -8.13
CA GLU A 389 -71.86 66.19 -8.81
C GLU A 389 -71.10 65.00 -8.25
N ILE A 390 -70.96 64.89 -6.92
CA ILE A 390 -70.33 63.73 -6.27
C ILE A 390 -71.02 62.43 -6.70
N SER A 391 -72.35 62.39 -6.72
CA SER A 391 -73.08 61.19 -7.14
C SER A 391 -72.80 60.77 -8.60
N LYS A 392 -72.49 61.72 -9.49
CA LYS A 392 -72.09 61.44 -10.88
C LYS A 392 -70.65 60.91 -10.94
N THR A 393 -69.73 61.55 -10.21
CA THR A 393 -68.33 61.14 -10.13
C THR A 393 -68.19 59.75 -9.52
N GLN A 394 -69.00 59.42 -8.50
CA GLN A 394 -69.05 58.08 -7.89
C GLN A 394 -69.42 57.00 -8.92
N LYS A 395 -70.44 57.25 -9.74
CA LYS A 395 -70.84 56.31 -10.81
C LYS A 395 -69.75 56.12 -11.86
N GLN A 396 -68.98 57.17 -12.16
CA GLN A 396 -67.83 57.07 -13.07
C GLN A 396 -66.72 56.22 -12.47
N LEU A 397 -66.44 56.40 -11.17
CA LEU A 397 -65.47 55.59 -10.43
C LEU A 397 -65.85 54.10 -10.45
N ASP A 398 -67.12 53.78 -10.17
CA ASP A 398 -67.60 52.39 -10.18
C ASP A 398 -67.46 51.73 -11.56
N ASN A 399 -67.76 52.47 -12.63
CA ASN A 399 -67.57 51.99 -14.00
C ASN A 399 -66.09 51.72 -14.34
N LEU A 400 -65.18 52.60 -13.92
CA LEU A 400 -63.74 52.41 -14.15
C LEU A 400 -63.17 51.26 -13.33
N LEU A 401 -63.65 51.05 -12.10
CA LEU A 401 -63.30 49.90 -11.27
C LEU A 401 -63.74 48.57 -11.91
N ALA A 402 -64.97 48.51 -12.43
CA ALA A 402 -65.48 47.34 -13.14
C ALA A 402 -64.67 47.06 -14.42
N ASN A 403 -64.34 48.09 -15.19
CA ASN A 403 -63.50 47.96 -16.38
C ASN A 403 -62.10 47.45 -16.06
N LYS A 404 -61.48 47.97 -14.99
CA LYS A 404 -60.17 47.50 -14.53
C LYS A 404 -60.21 46.01 -14.16
N ALA A 405 -61.20 45.59 -13.37
CA ALA A 405 -61.35 44.20 -12.96
C ALA A 405 -61.50 43.24 -14.16
N ASN A 406 -62.26 43.63 -15.19
CA ASN A 406 -62.40 42.84 -16.41
C ASN A 406 -61.08 42.68 -17.18
N LEU A 407 -60.30 43.77 -17.29
CA LEU A 407 -58.99 43.71 -17.96
C LEU A 407 -57.97 42.90 -17.16
N ASP A 408 -58.03 42.94 -15.82
CA ASP A 408 -57.18 42.10 -14.95
C ASP A 408 -57.48 40.60 -15.14
N VAL A 409 -58.76 40.22 -15.33
CA VAL A 409 -59.15 38.82 -15.63
C VAL A 409 -58.65 38.41 -17.02
N GLN A 410 -58.84 39.25 -18.04
CA GLN A 410 -58.34 38.97 -19.40
C GLN A 410 -56.81 38.82 -19.43
N LEU A 411 -56.09 39.65 -18.68
CA LEU A 411 -54.64 39.56 -18.54
C LEU A 411 -54.20 38.19 -17.97
N GLN A 412 -54.91 37.67 -16.97
CA GLN A 412 -54.60 36.37 -16.37
C GLN A 412 -54.85 35.20 -17.33
N GLU A 413 -55.93 35.25 -18.12
CA GLU A 413 -56.24 34.22 -19.12
C GLU A 413 -55.21 34.18 -20.25
N ASP A 414 -54.81 35.35 -20.77
CA ASP A 414 -53.79 35.46 -21.84
C ASP A 414 -52.41 34.98 -21.38
N LEU A 415 -52.04 35.26 -20.12
CA LEU A 415 -50.81 34.74 -19.51
C LEU A 415 -50.82 33.21 -19.41
N PHE A 416 -51.93 32.62 -18.97
CA PHE A 416 -52.05 31.17 -18.79
C PHE A 416 -51.96 30.41 -20.12
N ASN A 417 -52.63 30.91 -21.16
CA ASN A 417 -52.66 30.26 -22.46
C ASN A 417 -51.30 30.30 -23.19
N TYR A 418 -50.60 31.45 -23.14
CA TYR A 418 -49.30 31.63 -23.83
C TYR A 418 -48.17 30.81 -23.19
N ASP A 419 -48.14 30.68 -21.86
CA ASP A 419 -47.11 29.89 -21.16
C ASP A 419 -47.28 28.37 -21.36
N SER A 420 -48.50 27.88 -21.65
CA SER A 420 -48.77 26.44 -21.74
C SER A 420 -48.04 25.75 -22.90
N ALA A 421 -48.09 26.30 -24.12
CA ALA A 421 -47.53 25.68 -25.31
C ALA A 421 -45.99 25.62 -25.30
N LEU A 422 -45.33 26.71 -24.89
CA LEU A 422 -43.87 26.76 -24.77
C LEU A 422 -43.35 25.85 -23.65
N VAL A 423 -44.10 25.73 -22.54
CA VAL A 423 -43.77 24.81 -21.45
C VAL A 423 -43.90 23.35 -21.90
N GLU A 424 -44.91 23.02 -22.69
CA GLU A 424 -45.05 21.67 -23.27
C GLU A 424 -43.91 21.33 -24.24
N GLU A 425 -43.52 22.24 -25.13
CA GLU A 425 -42.37 22.02 -26.02
C GLU A 425 -41.07 21.80 -25.23
N ILE A 426 -40.80 22.60 -24.20
CA ILE A 426 -39.62 22.42 -23.34
C ILE A 426 -39.66 21.05 -22.63
N ARG A 427 -40.82 20.63 -22.13
CA ARG A 427 -40.99 19.30 -21.50
C ARG A 427 -40.73 18.15 -22.48
N ASN A 428 -41.15 18.29 -23.73
CA ASN A 428 -40.89 17.27 -24.75
C ASN A 428 -39.39 17.17 -25.07
N VAL A 429 -38.70 18.30 -25.20
CA VAL A 429 -37.23 18.31 -25.40
C VAL A 429 -36.51 17.73 -24.17
N ASP A 430 -37.01 17.99 -22.95
CA ASP A 430 -36.45 17.40 -21.73
C ASP A 430 -36.58 15.87 -21.68
N LYS A 431 -37.70 15.31 -22.15
CA LYS A 431 -37.86 13.86 -22.29
C LYS A 431 -36.85 13.29 -23.29
N ILE A 432 -36.65 13.95 -24.44
CA ILE A 432 -35.69 13.52 -25.45
C ILE A 432 -34.27 13.52 -24.87
N ILE A 433 -33.88 14.59 -24.16
CA ILE A 433 -32.58 14.68 -23.48
C ILE A 433 -32.39 13.51 -22.50
N ALA A 434 -33.39 13.23 -21.65
CA ALA A 434 -33.31 12.13 -20.69
C ALA A 434 -33.14 10.77 -21.39
N THR A 435 -33.87 10.52 -22.47
CA THR A 435 -33.73 9.26 -23.24
C THR A 435 -32.36 9.12 -23.90
N LEU A 436 -31.80 10.22 -24.41
CA LEU A 436 -30.45 10.22 -25.02
C LEU A 436 -29.37 10.02 -23.95
N GLU A 437 -29.50 10.64 -22.77
CA GLU A 437 -28.57 10.46 -21.65
C GLU A 437 -28.60 9.01 -21.13
N GLU A 438 -29.78 8.40 -20.98
CA GLU A 438 -29.90 6.98 -20.64
C GLU A 438 -29.27 6.07 -21.71
N ARG A 439 -29.46 6.41 -23.00
CA ARG A 439 -28.87 5.64 -24.10
C ARG A 439 -27.35 5.72 -24.10
N ILE A 440 -26.78 6.89 -23.85
CA ILE A 440 -25.32 7.08 -23.73
C ILE A 440 -24.79 6.24 -22.57
N ALA A 441 -25.40 6.34 -21.37
CA ALA A 441 -24.98 5.56 -20.21
C ALA A 441 -25.04 4.04 -20.44
N PHE A 442 -26.00 3.57 -21.26
CA PHE A 442 -26.05 2.17 -21.69
C PHE A 442 -24.92 1.82 -22.66
N LEU A 443 -24.65 2.65 -23.67
CA LEU A 443 -23.60 2.42 -24.65
C LEU A 443 -22.19 2.47 -24.03
N GLU A 444 -21.93 3.38 -23.09
CA GLU A 444 -20.67 3.44 -22.33
C GLU A 444 -20.42 2.15 -21.53
N LYS A 445 -21.46 1.61 -20.86
CA LYS A 445 -21.36 0.32 -20.18
C LYS A 445 -21.06 -0.81 -21.16
N LEU A 446 -21.68 -0.78 -22.34
CA LEU A 446 -21.43 -1.77 -23.39
C LEU A 446 -19.98 -1.71 -23.90
N GLN A 447 -19.42 -0.51 -24.06
CA GLN A 447 -18.04 -0.28 -24.51
C GLN A 447 -16.99 -0.77 -23.50
N SER A 448 -17.29 -0.74 -22.19
CA SER A 448 -16.36 -1.22 -21.17
C SER A 448 -16.05 -2.73 -21.26
N MET A 449 -16.96 -3.51 -21.88
CA MET A 449 -16.83 -4.97 -22.01
C MET A 449 -15.72 -5.38 -23.02
N PRO A 450 -15.69 -4.86 -24.26
CA PRO A 450 -14.57 -5.07 -25.19
C PRO A 450 -13.20 -4.69 -24.62
N GLN A 451 -13.10 -3.55 -23.92
CA GLN A 451 -11.84 -3.13 -23.30
C GLN A 451 -11.37 -4.12 -22.22
N ALA A 452 -12.31 -4.66 -21.43
CA ALA A 452 -12.01 -5.70 -20.45
C ALA A 452 -11.55 -7.00 -21.12
N ILE A 453 -12.12 -7.36 -22.29
CA ILE A 453 -11.67 -8.51 -23.09
C ILE A 453 -10.22 -8.32 -23.55
N ASN A 454 -9.92 -7.18 -24.18
CA ASN A 454 -8.57 -6.89 -24.70
C ASN A 454 -7.52 -6.97 -23.58
N LYS A 455 -7.84 -6.39 -22.42
CA LYS A 455 -6.97 -6.46 -21.24
C LYS A 455 -6.76 -7.90 -20.74
N LEU A 456 -7.81 -8.72 -20.70
CA LEU A 456 -7.69 -10.14 -20.32
C LEU A 456 -6.86 -10.94 -21.33
N GLU A 457 -6.94 -10.61 -22.61
CA GLU A 457 -6.12 -11.24 -23.66
C GLU A 457 -4.64 -10.85 -23.56
N GLU A 458 -4.33 -9.57 -23.34
CA GLU A 458 -2.96 -9.10 -23.09
C GLU A 458 -2.35 -9.79 -21.88
N ASP A 459 -3.09 -9.84 -20.77
CA ASP A 459 -2.70 -10.54 -19.55
C ASP A 459 -2.43 -12.04 -19.80
N ALA A 460 -3.31 -12.70 -20.56
CA ALA A 460 -3.14 -14.11 -20.91
C ALA A 460 -1.94 -14.35 -21.85
N GLY A 461 -1.63 -13.36 -22.69
CA GLY A 461 -0.42 -13.33 -23.52
C GLY A 461 0.85 -13.18 -22.68
N ALA A 462 0.87 -12.28 -21.70
CA ALA A 462 1.98 -12.11 -20.78
C ALA A 462 2.26 -13.39 -19.97
N LEU A 463 1.20 -14.06 -19.49
CA LEU A 463 1.32 -15.36 -18.80
C LEU A 463 1.94 -16.44 -19.68
N GLN A 464 1.74 -16.41 -21.01
CA GLN A 464 2.39 -17.36 -21.92
C GLN A 464 3.92 -17.23 -21.87
N GLY A 465 4.43 -16.00 -21.88
CA GLY A 465 5.87 -15.75 -21.76
C GLY A 465 6.45 -16.27 -20.45
N THR A 466 5.71 -16.13 -19.35
CA THR A 466 6.10 -16.68 -18.04
C THR A 466 6.10 -18.22 -18.05
N ILE A 467 5.06 -18.84 -18.63
CA ILE A 467 4.96 -20.30 -18.77
C ILE A 467 6.14 -20.86 -19.57
N ASP A 468 6.52 -20.23 -20.68
CA ASP A 468 7.61 -20.71 -21.54
C ASP A 468 8.97 -20.59 -20.84
N ARG A 469 9.19 -19.52 -20.05
CA ARG A 469 10.37 -19.39 -19.18
C ARG A 469 10.40 -20.48 -18.11
N LEU A 470 9.30 -20.68 -17.38
CA LEU A 470 9.20 -21.71 -16.33
C LEU A 470 9.43 -23.11 -16.89
N ARG A 471 8.90 -23.44 -18.08
CA ARG A 471 9.18 -24.72 -18.76
C ARG A 471 10.66 -24.91 -19.07
N THR A 472 11.31 -23.88 -19.56
CA THR A 472 12.75 -23.93 -19.90
C THR A 472 13.59 -24.14 -18.64
N GLU A 473 13.28 -23.42 -17.56
CA GLU A 473 13.95 -23.59 -16.26
C GLU A 473 13.74 -24.99 -15.68
N LEU A 474 12.51 -25.50 -15.76
CA LEU A 474 12.16 -26.84 -15.27
C LEU A 474 12.89 -27.94 -16.03
N GLU A 475 13.01 -27.83 -17.36
CA GLU A 475 13.77 -28.77 -18.18
C GLU A 475 15.27 -28.76 -17.83
N ASN A 476 15.84 -27.57 -17.61
CA ASN A 476 17.23 -27.44 -17.17
C ASN A 476 17.45 -28.06 -15.78
N GLU A 477 16.51 -27.86 -14.85
CA GLU A 477 16.61 -28.44 -13.50
C GLU A 477 16.43 -29.97 -13.51
N ARG A 478 15.58 -30.51 -14.39
CA ARG A 478 15.45 -31.96 -14.61
C ARG A 478 16.75 -32.59 -15.13
N LYS A 479 17.42 -31.92 -16.07
CA LYS A 479 18.73 -32.39 -16.57
C LYS A 479 19.77 -32.42 -15.46
N ARG A 480 19.84 -31.36 -14.63
CA ARG A 480 20.73 -31.31 -13.46
C ARG A 480 20.46 -32.45 -12.47
N LEU A 481 19.21 -32.77 -12.19
CA LEU A 481 18.85 -33.89 -11.31
C LEU A 481 19.28 -35.24 -11.89
N SER A 482 19.10 -35.46 -13.19
CA SER A 482 19.58 -36.68 -13.84
C SER A 482 21.11 -36.80 -13.77
N GLU A 483 21.83 -35.70 -13.99
CA GLU A 483 23.29 -35.66 -13.84
C GLU A 483 23.73 -35.90 -12.39
N ALA A 484 22.96 -35.40 -11.43
CA ALA A 484 23.19 -35.61 -10.00
C ALA A 484 23.02 -37.09 -9.61
N ASP A 485 21.95 -37.75 -10.05
CA ASP A 485 21.74 -39.19 -9.83
C ASP A 485 22.88 -40.04 -10.40
N VAL A 486 23.39 -39.68 -11.58
CA VAL A 486 24.59 -40.31 -12.16
C VAL A 486 25.82 -40.03 -11.32
N THR A 487 25.94 -38.84 -10.71
CA THR A 487 27.04 -38.50 -9.80
C THR A 487 26.98 -39.35 -8.52
N VAL A 488 25.80 -39.52 -7.92
CA VAL A 488 25.61 -40.37 -6.73
C VAL A 488 26.04 -41.81 -7.00
N LYS A 489 25.62 -42.39 -8.13
CA LYS A 489 26.04 -43.73 -8.54
C LYS A 489 27.55 -43.84 -8.68
N LYS A 490 28.21 -42.86 -9.30
CA LYS A 490 29.67 -42.86 -9.40
C LYS A 490 30.38 -42.73 -8.06
N ILE A 491 29.82 -42.01 -7.09
CA ILE A 491 30.36 -41.97 -5.72
C ILE A 491 30.22 -43.36 -5.07
N ALA A 492 29.10 -44.04 -5.26
CA ALA A 492 28.90 -45.41 -4.75
C ALA A 492 29.90 -46.41 -5.39
N ASP A 493 30.09 -46.33 -6.71
CA ASP A 493 31.03 -47.17 -7.45
C ASP A 493 32.48 -46.90 -7.02
N GLU A 494 32.87 -45.63 -6.85
CA GLU A 494 34.20 -45.25 -6.40
C GLU A 494 34.42 -45.67 -4.93
N PHE A 495 33.40 -45.56 -4.09
CA PHE A 495 33.45 -46.04 -2.71
C PHE A 495 33.68 -47.56 -2.67
N LYS A 496 32.97 -48.33 -3.51
CA LYS A 496 33.21 -49.77 -3.69
C LYS A 496 34.65 -50.04 -4.14
N ARG A 497 35.13 -49.33 -5.16
CA ARG A 497 36.51 -49.47 -5.69
C ARG A 497 37.55 -49.29 -4.58
N ILE A 498 37.42 -48.22 -3.79
CA ILE A 498 38.33 -47.89 -2.69
C ILE A 498 38.26 -48.97 -1.61
N MET A 499 37.07 -49.42 -1.20
CA MET A 499 36.93 -50.48 -0.19
C MET A 499 37.60 -51.78 -0.63
N ILE A 500 37.49 -52.15 -1.91
CA ILE A 500 38.18 -53.33 -2.47
C ILE A 500 39.69 -53.13 -2.50
N SER A 501 40.17 -51.96 -2.92
CA SER A 501 41.60 -51.62 -2.98
C SER A 501 42.27 -51.70 -1.60
N VAL A 502 41.58 -51.20 -0.57
CA VAL A 502 42.03 -51.23 0.83
C VAL A 502 41.86 -52.62 1.47
N LYS A 503 41.35 -53.62 0.73
CA LYS A 503 41.02 -54.97 1.22
C LYS A 503 40.09 -54.92 2.44
N PHE A 504 39.03 -54.11 2.37
CA PHE A 504 38.10 -53.92 3.48
C PHE A 504 37.47 -55.27 3.91
N PRO A 505 37.53 -55.66 5.20
CA PRO A 505 37.06 -56.97 5.62
C PRO A 505 35.53 -57.10 5.54
N GLY A 506 35.05 -57.94 4.63
CA GLY A 506 33.62 -58.19 4.39
C GLY A 506 33.03 -57.43 3.19
N VAL A 507 33.88 -56.88 2.33
CA VAL A 507 33.49 -56.37 1.01
C VAL A 507 34.20 -57.17 -0.07
N TYR A 508 33.44 -57.68 -1.04
CA TYR A 508 33.92 -58.47 -2.17
C TYR A 508 33.58 -57.82 -3.52
N ASN A 509 34.17 -58.34 -4.60
CA ASN A 509 33.94 -57.82 -5.95
C ASN A 509 32.48 -57.98 -6.40
N ASP A 510 31.77 -58.99 -5.90
CA ASP A 510 30.39 -59.31 -6.27
C ASP A 510 29.37 -58.44 -5.51
N ASP A 511 29.80 -57.69 -4.49
CA ASP A 511 28.91 -56.88 -3.66
C ASP A 511 28.41 -55.66 -4.40
N GLN A 512 27.21 -55.18 -4.08
CA GLN A 512 26.69 -53.93 -4.63
C GLN A 512 26.67 -52.84 -3.56
N VAL A 513 27.25 -51.68 -3.86
CA VAL A 513 27.17 -50.50 -3.00
C VAL A 513 26.09 -49.58 -3.53
N VAL A 514 25.15 -49.21 -2.66
CA VAL A 514 24.07 -48.28 -2.99
C VAL A 514 24.09 -47.12 -2.01
N ILE A 515 23.97 -45.90 -2.51
CA ILE A 515 23.78 -44.71 -1.69
C ILE A 515 22.37 -44.20 -1.96
N ASP A 516 21.53 -44.17 -0.93
CA ASP A 516 20.20 -43.56 -1.04
C ASP A 516 20.34 -42.02 -1.13
N PRO A 517 19.89 -41.37 -2.22
CA PRO A 517 19.97 -39.92 -2.38
C PRO A 517 19.19 -39.10 -1.34
N ARG A 518 18.26 -39.74 -0.60
CA ARG A 518 17.50 -39.07 0.47
C ARG A 518 18.26 -39.04 1.79
N SER A 519 18.86 -40.17 2.18
CA SER A 519 19.55 -40.31 3.46
C SER A 519 21.06 -40.06 3.36
N TRP A 520 21.65 -40.20 2.18
CA TRP A 520 23.10 -40.21 1.90
C TRP A 520 23.88 -41.25 2.68
N LYS A 521 23.20 -42.30 3.16
CA LYS A 521 23.82 -43.42 3.84
C LYS A 521 24.22 -44.47 2.80
N PRO A 522 25.51 -44.84 2.71
CA PRO A 522 25.94 -45.96 1.90
C PRO A 522 25.57 -47.28 2.57
N GLU A 523 25.03 -48.21 1.78
CA GLU A 523 24.73 -49.58 2.17
C GLU A 523 25.47 -50.53 1.22
N VAL A 524 26.11 -51.56 1.80
CA VAL A 524 26.76 -52.63 1.06
C VAL A 524 25.81 -53.83 1.07
N ILE A 525 25.44 -54.30 -0.11
CA ILE A 525 24.54 -55.42 -0.34
C ILE A 525 25.38 -56.61 -0.80
N HIS A 526 25.36 -57.67 0.00
CA HIS A 526 25.95 -58.97 -0.33
C HIS A 526 24.84 -60.02 -0.32
N GLU A 527 24.54 -60.58 -1.50
CA GLU A 527 23.42 -61.50 -1.73
C GLU A 527 22.07 -60.93 -1.23
N GLU A 528 21.50 -61.49 -0.16
CA GLU A 528 20.23 -61.04 0.45
C GLU A 528 20.43 -60.13 1.67
N THR A 529 21.68 -59.87 2.08
CA THR A 529 22.00 -59.10 3.28
C THR A 529 22.55 -57.72 2.94
N ALA A 530 21.99 -56.68 3.55
CA ALA A 530 22.50 -55.30 3.46
C ALA A 530 23.06 -54.87 4.82
N TRP A 531 24.22 -54.23 4.81
CA TRP A 531 24.83 -53.66 6.01
C TRP A 531 25.40 -52.26 5.74
N SER A 532 25.38 -51.42 6.76
CA SER A 532 25.83 -50.03 6.72
C SER A 532 26.88 -49.75 7.79
N PHE A 533 27.35 -48.50 7.89
CA PHE A 533 28.22 -48.05 8.99
C PHE A 533 27.72 -48.47 10.38
N TRP A 534 26.40 -48.44 10.62
CA TRP A 534 25.81 -48.75 11.93
C TRP A 534 25.89 -50.22 12.30
N ASP A 535 25.86 -51.08 11.29
CA ASP A 535 25.83 -52.54 11.43
C ASP A 535 27.25 -53.11 11.54
N THR A 536 28.28 -52.30 11.28
CA THR A 536 29.68 -52.72 11.49
C THR A 536 29.98 -52.88 12.98
N GLY A 537 30.31 -54.10 13.39
CA GLY A 537 30.54 -54.45 14.80
C GLY A 537 31.90 -54.04 15.39
N SER A 538 32.78 -53.38 14.62
CA SER A 538 34.14 -53.02 15.05
C SER A 538 34.44 -51.54 14.83
N GLY A 539 35.04 -50.89 15.84
CA GLY A 539 35.46 -49.50 15.78
C GLY A 539 36.49 -49.22 14.67
N GLY A 540 37.40 -50.17 14.40
CA GLY A 540 38.37 -50.03 13.30
C GLY A 540 37.71 -50.09 11.92
N LYS A 541 36.72 -50.98 11.74
CA LYS A 541 35.92 -51.03 10.51
C LYS A 541 35.13 -49.73 10.30
N LYS A 542 34.58 -49.14 11.37
CA LYS A 542 33.90 -47.83 11.32
C LYS A 542 34.84 -46.72 10.87
N THR A 543 36.05 -46.65 11.44
CA THR A 543 37.09 -45.70 11.02
C THR A 543 37.38 -45.80 9.52
N LEU A 544 37.67 -47.02 9.03
CA LEU A 544 37.98 -47.25 7.62
C LEU A 544 36.82 -46.88 6.70
N PHE A 545 35.60 -47.23 7.10
CA PHE A 545 34.40 -46.95 6.32
C PHE A 545 34.21 -45.44 6.12
N ASN A 546 34.40 -44.66 7.19
CA ASN A 546 34.38 -43.19 7.15
C ASN A 546 35.46 -42.62 6.22
N VAL A 547 36.70 -43.09 6.37
CA VAL A 547 37.85 -42.63 5.57
C VAL A 547 37.64 -42.98 4.09
N CYS A 548 37.26 -44.22 3.77
CA CYS A 548 37.00 -44.66 2.40
C CYS A 548 35.88 -43.83 1.75
N TYR A 549 34.83 -43.47 2.49
CA TYR A 549 33.74 -42.67 1.96
C TYR A 549 34.18 -41.23 1.66
N ALA A 550 34.95 -40.61 2.57
CA ALA A 550 35.55 -39.30 2.30
C ALA A 550 36.44 -39.33 1.05
N LEU A 551 37.31 -40.33 0.93
CA LEU A 551 38.18 -40.50 -0.24
C LEU A 551 37.36 -40.65 -1.54
N ALA A 552 36.27 -41.40 -1.52
CA ALA A 552 35.39 -41.55 -2.68
C ALA A 552 34.74 -40.23 -3.11
N VAL A 553 34.21 -39.47 -2.14
CA VAL A 553 33.60 -38.15 -2.40
C VAL A 553 34.62 -37.18 -3.00
N HIS A 554 35.82 -37.09 -2.41
CA HIS A 554 36.89 -36.20 -2.89
C HIS A 554 37.47 -36.62 -4.25
N SER A 555 37.61 -37.93 -4.50
CA SER A 555 38.04 -38.48 -5.80
C SER A 555 37.08 -38.10 -6.92
N ILE A 556 35.77 -38.35 -6.73
CA ILE A 556 34.75 -37.98 -7.73
C ILE A 556 34.63 -36.46 -7.85
N ALA A 557 34.79 -35.72 -6.74
CA ALA A 557 34.74 -34.27 -6.77
C ALA A 557 35.82 -33.66 -7.65
N SER A 558 37.05 -34.17 -7.57
CA SER A 558 38.15 -33.77 -8.44
C SER A 558 37.88 -34.14 -9.91
N LYS A 559 37.44 -35.38 -10.19
CA LYS A 559 37.18 -35.87 -11.55
C LYS A 559 36.03 -35.14 -12.28
N ARG A 560 35.05 -34.60 -11.54
CA ARG A 560 33.86 -33.93 -12.08
C ARG A 560 33.76 -32.43 -11.76
N ASN A 561 34.79 -31.84 -11.16
CA ASN A 561 34.78 -30.44 -10.71
C ASN A 561 33.59 -30.08 -9.79
N LEU A 562 33.26 -30.95 -8.83
CA LEU A 562 32.20 -30.69 -7.86
C LEU A 562 32.61 -29.60 -6.86
N PRO A 563 31.67 -28.88 -6.23
CA PRO A 563 31.97 -27.79 -5.28
C PRO A 563 32.40 -28.30 -3.88
N VAL A 564 33.16 -29.39 -3.81
CA VAL A 564 33.81 -29.88 -2.57
C VAL A 564 35.12 -29.10 -2.35
N PRO A 565 35.46 -28.71 -1.11
CA PRO A 565 36.79 -28.15 -0.80
C PRO A 565 37.90 -29.13 -1.15
N SER A 566 38.93 -28.67 -1.87
CA SER A 566 40.07 -29.49 -2.32
C SER A 566 41.08 -29.85 -1.22
N ILE A 567 40.59 -30.13 -0.01
CA ILE A 567 41.42 -30.50 1.14
C ILE A 567 40.78 -31.64 1.93
N LEU A 568 41.60 -32.62 2.32
CA LEU A 568 41.22 -33.69 3.23
C LEU A 568 42.25 -33.85 4.35
N ILE A 569 41.80 -33.62 5.59
CA ILE A 569 42.55 -33.77 6.83
C ILE A 569 42.02 -35.02 7.54
N ILE A 570 42.89 -36.02 7.74
CA ILE A 570 42.53 -37.28 8.39
C ILE A 570 43.34 -37.40 9.68
N ASP A 571 42.66 -37.30 10.82
CA ASP A 571 43.27 -37.40 12.14
C ASP A 571 43.12 -38.83 12.69
N SER A 572 44.22 -39.58 12.63
CA SER A 572 44.35 -41.00 13.00
C SER A 572 43.55 -41.96 12.08
N PRO A 573 43.95 -42.14 10.81
CA PRO A 573 43.28 -43.08 9.88
C PRO A 573 43.31 -44.54 10.37
N THR A 574 44.29 -44.91 11.20
CA THR A 574 44.46 -46.26 11.76
C THR A 574 43.82 -46.43 13.14
N LYS A 575 43.01 -45.46 13.61
CA LYS A 575 42.39 -45.54 14.95
C LYS A 575 41.59 -46.84 15.11
N ASN A 576 41.90 -47.59 16.19
CA ASN A 576 41.33 -48.90 16.53
C ASN A 576 41.70 -50.03 15.56
N ILE A 577 42.77 -49.87 14.78
CA ILE A 577 43.36 -50.89 13.91
C ILE A 577 44.80 -51.09 14.39
N SER A 578 45.12 -52.30 14.84
CA SER A 578 46.50 -52.63 15.20
C SER A 578 47.34 -52.75 13.93
N GLU A 579 48.38 -51.93 13.81
CA GLU A 579 49.35 -52.01 12.71
C GLU A 579 50.11 -53.34 12.73
N ASP A 580 50.36 -53.89 13.92
CA ASP A 580 51.07 -55.16 14.11
C ASP A 580 50.21 -56.37 13.69
N GLU A 581 48.91 -56.33 13.98
CA GLU A 581 48.00 -57.45 13.66
C GLU A 581 47.43 -57.37 12.24
N ASN A 582 47.29 -56.16 11.67
CA ASN A 582 46.73 -55.95 10.34
C ASN A 582 47.61 -55.04 9.45
N PRO A 583 48.91 -55.35 9.27
CA PRO A 583 49.84 -54.49 8.53
C PRO A 583 49.45 -54.34 7.06
N GLU A 584 48.87 -55.39 6.45
CA GLU A 584 48.41 -55.34 5.06
C GLU A 584 47.30 -54.31 4.85
N LEU A 585 46.37 -54.19 5.80
CA LEU A 585 45.23 -53.29 5.69
C LEU A 585 45.69 -51.83 5.82
N VAL A 586 46.57 -51.55 6.80
CA VAL A 586 47.13 -50.22 7.02
C VAL A 586 47.94 -49.78 5.80
N ASN A 587 48.81 -50.65 5.28
CA ASN A 587 49.58 -50.36 4.08
C ASN A 587 48.69 -50.13 2.85
N SER A 588 47.64 -50.93 2.66
CA SER A 588 46.72 -50.77 1.53
C SER A 588 45.93 -49.46 1.61
N LEU A 589 45.52 -49.04 2.82
CA LEU A 589 44.87 -47.74 3.03
C LEU A 589 45.77 -46.58 2.64
N TYR A 590 47.01 -46.56 3.16
CA TYR A 590 47.95 -45.49 2.86
C TYR A 590 48.37 -45.48 1.40
N MET A 591 48.55 -46.65 0.77
CA MET A 591 48.78 -46.75 -0.68
C MET A 591 47.65 -46.13 -1.48
N GLU A 592 46.39 -46.42 -1.15
CA GLU A 592 45.23 -45.82 -1.84
C GLU A 592 45.19 -44.29 -1.65
N ILE A 593 45.48 -43.78 -0.44
CA ILE A 593 45.55 -42.34 -0.19
C ILE A 593 46.64 -41.69 -1.06
N TYR A 594 47.82 -42.29 -1.10
CA TYR A 594 48.95 -41.78 -1.90
C TYR A 594 48.68 -41.82 -3.39
N GLN A 595 48.06 -42.90 -3.87
CA GLN A 595 47.64 -43.03 -5.26
C GLN A 595 46.60 -41.97 -5.62
N LEU A 596 45.59 -41.76 -4.78
CA LEU A 596 44.57 -40.73 -5.00
C LEU A 596 45.15 -39.31 -4.98
N ALA A 597 46.13 -39.04 -4.12
CA ALA A 597 46.82 -37.75 -4.12
C ALA A 597 47.59 -37.52 -5.43
N LEU A 598 48.25 -38.55 -5.96
CA LEU A 598 48.98 -38.48 -7.22
C LEU A 598 48.04 -38.33 -8.43
N GLU A 599 46.95 -39.10 -8.49
CA GLU A 599 45.94 -39.01 -9.55
C GLU A 599 45.27 -37.63 -9.61
N ASN A 600 45.15 -36.97 -8.46
CA ASN A 600 44.52 -35.65 -8.32
C ASN A 600 45.54 -34.54 -8.04
N GLN A 601 46.78 -34.69 -8.50
CA GLN A 601 47.85 -33.73 -8.25
C GLN A 601 47.44 -32.32 -8.67
N GLY A 602 47.54 -31.38 -7.72
CA GLY A 602 47.16 -29.96 -7.92
C GLY A 602 45.68 -29.65 -7.69
N ASN A 603 44.83 -30.66 -7.50
CA ASN A 603 43.39 -30.49 -7.26
C ASN A 603 42.94 -30.96 -5.88
N LEU A 604 43.78 -31.68 -5.12
CA LEU A 604 43.45 -32.19 -3.78
C LEU A 604 44.70 -32.20 -2.89
N GLN A 605 44.58 -31.60 -1.71
CA GLN A 605 45.62 -31.57 -0.68
C GLN A 605 45.27 -32.50 0.49
N PHE A 606 46.24 -33.29 0.95
CA PHE A 606 46.10 -34.19 2.08
C PHE A 606 46.93 -33.75 3.28
N ILE A 607 46.32 -33.82 4.46
CA ILE A 607 47.02 -33.72 5.75
C ILE A 607 46.71 -34.99 6.55
N LEU A 608 47.72 -35.82 6.70
CA LEU A 608 47.62 -37.10 7.40
C LEU A 608 48.27 -36.95 8.76
N ILE A 609 47.55 -37.32 9.81
CA ILE A 609 48.05 -37.27 11.18
C ILE A 609 47.90 -38.67 11.75
N ASP A 610 49.01 -39.27 12.19
CA ASP A 610 48.95 -40.59 12.81
C ASP A 610 50.01 -40.77 13.91
N SER A 611 49.99 -41.91 14.58
CA SER A 611 50.99 -42.27 15.59
C SER A 611 52.31 -42.64 14.91
N ASP A 612 52.22 -43.52 13.91
CA ASP A 612 53.35 -44.11 13.22
C ASP A 612 53.44 -43.64 11.78
N TYR A 613 54.67 -43.64 11.25
CA TYR A 613 54.92 -43.23 9.87
C TYR A 613 54.86 -44.43 8.94
N VAL A 614 53.93 -44.39 8.00
CA VAL A 614 53.84 -45.36 6.91
C VAL A 614 54.47 -44.74 5.67
N ALA A 615 55.56 -45.34 5.18
CA ALA A 615 56.28 -44.80 4.03
C ALA A 615 55.52 -45.03 2.71
N PRO A 616 55.48 -44.05 1.80
CA PRO A 616 54.93 -44.26 0.47
C PRO A 616 55.80 -45.23 -0.32
N THR A 617 55.16 -46.15 -1.04
CA THR A 617 55.85 -47.08 -1.95
C THR A 617 56.10 -46.50 -3.34
N ILE A 618 55.55 -45.31 -3.60
CA ILE A 618 55.62 -44.57 -4.87
C ILE A 618 56.32 -43.23 -4.60
N GLU A 619 57.11 -42.74 -5.56
CA GLU A 619 57.68 -41.39 -5.45
C GLU A 619 56.56 -40.34 -5.54
N LEU A 620 56.43 -39.54 -4.49
CA LEU A 620 55.41 -38.49 -4.39
C LEU A 620 56.07 -37.11 -4.53
N PRO A 621 55.66 -36.30 -5.53
CA PRO A 621 56.15 -34.93 -5.65
C PRO A 621 55.69 -34.10 -4.45
N ASP A 622 56.56 -33.24 -3.93
CA ASP A 622 56.29 -32.36 -2.78
C ASP A 622 55.86 -33.08 -1.48
N PHE A 623 56.16 -34.37 -1.25
CA PHE A 623 55.83 -35.02 0.04
C PHE A 623 56.53 -34.36 1.24
N LYS A 624 55.77 -33.92 2.25
CA LYS A 624 56.31 -33.27 3.45
C LYS A 624 56.06 -34.10 4.69
N LEU A 625 57.15 -34.56 5.31
CA LEU A 625 57.12 -35.33 6.55
C LEU A 625 57.47 -34.44 7.74
N ARG A 626 56.69 -34.53 8.83
CA ARG A 626 56.96 -33.86 10.11
C ARG A 626 56.82 -34.83 11.28
N HIS A 627 57.92 -35.06 11.97
CA HIS A 627 57.94 -35.82 13.21
C HIS A 627 57.73 -34.88 14.42
N MET A 628 56.84 -35.25 15.34
CA MET A 628 56.52 -34.49 16.55
C MET A 628 56.74 -35.36 17.79
N ALA A 629 57.97 -35.38 18.32
CA ALA A 629 58.37 -36.21 19.46
C ALA A 629 58.63 -35.43 20.76
N GLY A 630 58.76 -34.11 20.68
CA GLY A 630 59.20 -33.28 21.81
C GLY A 630 60.72 -33.35 22.05
N THR A 631 61.51 -33.65 21.01
CA THR A 631 62.98 -33.56 21.04
C THR A 631 63.44 -32.29 20.32
N GLU A 632 64.71 -31.90 20.47
CA GLU A 632 65.25 -30.71 19.78
C GLU A 632 65.14 -30.82 18.23
N GLU A 633 65.31 -32.03 17.69
CA GLU A 633 65.20 -32.29 16.24
C GLU A 633 63.74 -32.51 15.78
N ALA A 634 62.83 -32.87 16.69
CA ALA A 634 61.42 -33.12 16.41
C ALA A 634 60.54 -32.51 17.51
N PRO A 635 60.42 -31.16 17.55
CA PRO A 635 59.72 -30.47 18.62
C PRO A 635 58.22 -30.81 18.66
N SER A 636 57.64 -30.77 19.84
CA SER A 636 56.18 -30.80 20.03
C SER A 636 55.55 -29.51 19.49
N LEU A 637 54.20 -29.45 19.45
CA LEU A 637 53.50 -28.25 18.97
C LEU A 637 53.85 -27.00 19.79
N ILE A 638 54.14 -27.17 21.08
CA ILE A 638 54.62 -26.12 21.98
C ILE A 638 55.92 -26.67 22.58
N PRO A 639 57.09 -26.34 21.99
CA PRO A 639 58.34 -27.05 22.26
C PRO A 639 58.78 -27.01 23.73
N TYR A 640 58.37 -25.97 24.45
CA TYR A 640 58.78 -25.70 25.83
C TYR A 640 57.72 -26.12 26.87
N TYR A 641 56.64 -26.78 26.45
CA TYR A 641 55.55 -27.20 27.31
C TYR A 641 55.53 -28.73 27.44
N ASP A 642 55.84 -29.23 28.64
CA ASP A 642 55.91 -30.66 28.95
C ASP A 642 54.63 -31.26 29.57
N GLY A 643 53.57 -30.47 29.69
CA GLY A 643 52.32 -30.91 30.33
C GLY A 643 52.34 -30.77 31.87
N PRO A 644 51.20 -31.06 32.53
CA PRO A 644 51.14 -31.24 33.98
C PRO A 644 51.72 -32.58 34.45
#